data_AF-A0A924XYQ1-F1
#
_entry.id   AF-A0A924XYQ1-F1
#
_cell.length_a   1.000
_cell.length_b   1.000
_cell.length_c   1.000
_cell.angle_alpha   90.00
_cell.angle_beta   90.00
_cell.angle_gamma   90.00
#
_symmetry.space_group_name_H-M   'P 1'
#
loop_
_entity.id
_entity.type
_entity.pdbx_description
1 polymer ?
#
loop_
_entity_poly.entity_id
_entity_poly.type
_entity_poly.pdbx_seq_one_letter_code
_entity_poly.pdbx_strand_id
1 'polypeptide(L)'
;MIIALCQATGGGLLVAGFAVLACRAVGKLTAPVRFWLWWLVGAKFLIGLVLAVMGVSALRVPLLKAEHYYTLTGLAKKTVAQAGRVAPVPQVPVANKSIPSAREEKIVATKIVPQSAYSLSTFRLSVLRQDAQRALTPWLFSVVSIYLLGLVAMIWRSITGALAVRRLVTGSDVCENASTLADVRLVSEKLGLNHVPTLRVSLRTSAPFVVGMFRATIVLPAAFLAEQPATRQMALAHECAHIRRGDLLWEIVPFLLRTVFWFLPPAHYTANEITSAREESCDLLAITACGSSPSTYASLLVRVAEHAHSPLPAMAMAAPASRGFRQIKRRLRTLSREGSGAPVPVIWRGVAAGLLVAQGTATILPLRPALVRAAEVARAALPAPELPRYSVTDLGTLGGKDSSAFSVNDFGQVVGTAQVYPSGTRGHAFLWDDEGLQDLTSGSVYRHSQGVAIADNGYVAGFAYRSSYRSGQQNAFIWNGSRRIYLPPADGFRFARAESISEYRLNNATSVVAVVGASLTGGTDKSGATIAQATLWRNNRVSNLGTLGGSHSFALAVNASGTVVGKADLPDTENGTRRTHPFVWDSEYGPMLDLGTLGGNSGAACAVSENGTIVGYSQTKQGKVHAFVASANGGDAPRDLGTLRGGDGSAAYAINGHGAIVGQSSGPNQNGRAVIWSSPNAEPIDLNEHLVRSAMRSGWHLETARDINAHGQIVGQGVIGGKRHAFLLTPM
;
A
#
# COMPACT_ATOMS: atom_id res chain seq x y z
N MET A 1 0.36 9.95 -10.76
CA MET A 1 1.47 10.18 -11.72
C MET A 1 2.86 10.02 -11.09
N ILE A 2 3.34 10.90 -10.19
CA ILE A 2 4.73 10.82 -9.65
C ILE A 2 5.04 9.45 -9.01
N ILE A 3 4.15 8.92 -8.18
CA ILE A 3 4.31 7.59 -7.56
C ILE A 3 4.43 6.47 -8.62
N ALA A 4 3.67 6.55 -9.72
CA ALA A 4 3.71 5.60 -10.82
C ALA A 4 5.04 5.67 -11.61
N LEU A 5 5.56 6.88 -11.82
CA LEU A 5 6.92 7.08 -12.36
C LEU A 5 7.96 6.44 -11.43
N CYS A 6 7.93 6.72 -10.12
CA CYS A 6 8.87 6.14 -9.15
C CYS A 6 8.83 4.59 -9.16
N GLN A 7 7.65 3.97 -9.15
CA GLN A 7 7.49 2.52 -9.19
C GLN A 7 8.03 1.92 -10.51
N ALA A 8 7.72 2.54 -11.65
CA ALA A 8 8.26 2.15 -12.95
C ALA A 8 9.81 2.24 -12.99
N THR A 9 10.39 3.29 -12.39
CA THR A 9 11.85 3.43 -12.32
C THR A 9 12.51 2.35 -11.47
N GLY A 10 11.98 2.02 -10.29
CA GLY A 10 12.60 1.04 -9.39
C GLY A 10 12.74 -0.34 -10.03
N GLY A 11 11.67 -0.85 -10.65
CA GLY A 11 11.71 -2.14 -11.35
C GLY A 11 12.60 -2.13 -12.60
N GLY A 12 12.56 -1.06 -13.40
CA GLY A 12 13.39 -0.93 -14.60
C GLY A 12 14.89 -0.85 -14.30
N LEU A 13 15.28 -0.17 -13.21
CA LEU A 13 16.68 -0.05 -12.79
C LEU A 13 17.31 -1.40 -12.40
N LEU A 14 16.58 -2.25 -11.67
CA LEU A 14 17.05 -3.58 -11.28
C LEU A 14 17.29 -4.48 -12.51
N VAL A 15 16.34 -4.50 -13.45
CA VAL A 15 16.46 -5.27 -14.70
C VAL A 15 17.59 -4.73 -15.59
N ALA A 16 17.77 -3.41 -15.67
CA ALA A 16 18.90 -2.80 -16.37
C ALA A 16 20.25 -3.18 -15.73
N GLY A 17 20.35 -3.20 -14.39
CA GLY A 17 21.54 -3.67 -13.66
C GLY A 17 21.87 -5.12 -13.98
N PHE A 18 20.87 -6.01 -13.96
CA PHE A 18 21.06 -7.41 -14.36
C PHE A 18 21.48 -7.55 -15.83
N ALA A 19 20.93 -6.76 -16.75
CA ALA A 19 21.34 -6.76 -18.15
C ALA A 19 22.81 -6.31 -18.35
N VAL A 20 23.29 -5.30 -17.59
CA VAL A 20 24.72 -4.94 -17.56
C VAL A 20 25.58 -6.12 -17.09
N LEU A 21 25.17 -6.79 -16.00
CA LEU A 21 25.90 -7.94 -15.46
C LEU A 21 25.92 -9.11 -16.45
N ALA A 22 24.79 -9.44 -17.09
CA ALA A 22 24.70 -10.49 -18.12
C ALA A 22 25.59 -10.16 -19.33
N CYS A 23 25.58 -8.92 -19.83
CA CYS A 23 26.46 -8.49 -20.92
C CYS A 23 27.95 -8.55 -20.55
N ARG A 24 28.31 -8.35 -19.26
CA ARG A 24 29.70 -8.45 -18.79
C ARG A 24 30.13 -9.90 -18.54
N ALA A 25 29.28 -10.71 -17.92
CA ALA A 25 29.59 -12.08 -17.52
C ALA A 25 29.63 -13.05 -18.71
N VAL A 26 28.73 -12.90 -19.68
CA VAL A 26 28.61 -13.87 -20.78
C VAL A 26 29.63 -13.62 -21.90
N GLY A 27 30.16 -12.39 -22.03
CA GLY A 27 31.32 -12.03 -22.89
C GLY A 27 31.16 -12.18 -24.42
N LYS A 28 30.22 -13.02 -24.88
CA LYS A 28 30.03 -13.50 -26.26
C LYS A 28 28.60 -13.32 -26.77
N LEU A 29 27.81 -12.43 -26.17
CA LEU A 29 26.45 -12.15 -26.67
C LEU A 29 26.53 -11.39 -28.00
N THR A 30 26.01 -11.99 -29.06
CA THR A 30 25.93 -11.39 -30.40
C THR A 30 25.06 -10.13 -30.41
N ALA A 31 25.29 -9.22 -31.37
CA ALA A 31 24.53 -7.98 -31.46
C ALA A 31 22.99 -8.16 -31.48
N PRO A 32 22.39 -9.14 -32.21
CA PRO A 32 20.95 -9.37 -32.19
C PRO A 32 20.41 -9.79 -30.81
N VAL A 33 21.17 -10.56 -30.02
CA VAL A 33 20.75 -10.99 -28.67
C VAL A 33 20.80 -9.81 -27.70
N ARG A 34 21.85 -8.98 -27.80
CA ARG A 34 21.97 -7.73 -27.02
C ARG A 34 20.85 -6.75 -27.34
N PHE A 35 20.46 -6.62 -28.62
CA PHE A 35 19.33 -5.80 -29.04
C PHE A 35 18.03 -6.22 -28.33
N TRP A 36 17.65 -7.50 -28.40
CA TRP A 36 16.43 -7.99 -27.77
C TRP A 36 16.46 -7.91 -26.23
N LEU A 37 17.61 -8.20 -25.61
CA LEU A 37 17.79 -8.05 -24.16
C LEU A 37 17.52 -6.61 -23.71
N TRP A 38 18.16 -5.62 -24.36
CA TRP A 38 17.98 -4.21 -24.02
C TRP A 38 16.59 -3.69 -24.39
N TRP A 39 15.98 -4.21 -25.47
CA TRP A 39 14.62 -3.85 -25.86
C TRP A 39 13.61 -4.31 -24.80
N LEU A 40 13.75 -5.53 -24.26
CA LEU A 40 12.93 -6.03 -23.16
C LEU A 40 13.09 -5.21 -21.86
N VAL A 41 14.33 -4.80 -21.54
CA VAL A 41 14.58 -3.86 -20.42
C VAL A 41 13.82 -2.55 -20.65
N GLY A 42 13.86 -2.00 -21.87
CA GLY A 42 13.13 -0.79 -22.25
C GLY A 42 11.61 -0.94 -22.16
N ALA A 43 11.07 -2.06 -22.66
CA ALA A 43 9.65 -2.38 -22.57
C ALA A 43 9.19 -2.49 -21.10
N LYS A 44 10.03 -3.01 -20.20
CA LYS A 44 9.70 -3.12 -18.76
C LYS A 44 9.49 -1.76 -18.09
N PHE A 45 10.25 -0.71 -18.42
CA PHE A 45 10.01 0.65 -17.93
C PHE A 45 8.62 1.18 -18.35
N LEU A 46 8.23 0.92 -19.61
CA LEU A 46 6.94 1.37 -20.17
C LEU A 46 5.76 0.58 -19.59
N ILE A 47 5.86 -0.74 -19.51
CA ILE A 47 4.84 -1.61 -18.91
C ILE A 47 4.65 -1.27 -17.42
N GLY A 48 5.75 -1.03 -16.69
CA GLY A 48 5.68 -0.60 -15.28
C GLY A 48 4.92 0.72 -15.09
N LEU A 49 5.10 1.68 -16.01
CA LEU A 49 4.36 2.94 -16.00
C LEU A 49 2.88 2.73 -16.32
N VAL A 50 2.54 1.94 -17.34
CA VAL A 50 1.15 1.65 -17.73
C VAL A 50 0.40 0.96 -16.60
N LEU A 51 0.96 -0.10 -16.00
CA LEU A 51 0.32 -0.82 -14.88
C LEU A 51 0.09 0.09 -13.66
N ALA A 52 1.09 0.92 -13.32
CA ALA A 52 0.99 1.86 -12.21
C ALA A 52 0.04 3.06 -12.47
N VAL A 53 -0.26 3.37 -13.75
CA VAL A 53 -1.31 4.33 -14.14
C VAL A 53 -2.70 3.67 -14.12
N MET A 54 -2.81 2.41 -14.54
CA MET A 54 -4.06 1.64 -14.57
C MET A 54 -4.50 1.11 -13.19
N GLY A 55 -3.77 1.42 -12.11
CA GLY A 55 -4.07 0.94 -10.75
C GLY A 55 -3.79 -0.55 -10.51
N VAL A 56 -3.35 -1.29 -11.54
CA VAL A 56 -3.01 -2.72 -11.47
C VAL A 56 -1.76 -2.89 -10.62
N SER A 57 -1.96 -3.21 -9.34
CA SER A 57 -0.96 -3.05 -8.28
C SER A 57 0.07 -4.19 -8.22
N ALA A 58 0.80 -4.41 -9.32
CA ALA A 58 1.99 -5.24 -9.34
C ALA A 58 3.13 -4.53 -8.57
N LEU A 59 3.27 -4.87 -7.27
CA LEU A 59 4.23 -4.32 -6.29
C LEU A 59 4.18 -2.78 -6.12
N ARG A 60 3.56 -2.35 -5.01
CA ARG A 60 3.97 -1.10 -4.36
C ARG A 60 5.41 -1.26 -3.84
N VAL A 61 6.41 -0.94 -4.66
CA VAL A 61 7.81 -0.85 -4.21
C VAL A 61 7.91 0.29 -3.19
N PRO A 62 8.25 0.04 -1.92
CA PRO A 62 8.18 1.05 -0.85
C PRO A 62 9.41 1.98 -0.81
N LEU A 63 10.10 2.15 -1.95
CA LEU A 63 11.32 2.95 -2.04
C LEU A 63 11.09 4.47 -1.93
N LEU A 64 9.85 4.93 -2.15
CA LEU A 64 9.40 6.29 -1.83
C LEU A 64 7.95 6.26 -1.34
N LYS A 65 7.75 5.94 -0.06
CA LYS A 65 6.55 6.39 0.68
C LYS A 65 6.51 7.93 0.65
N ALA A 66 5.31 8.50 0.56
CA ALA A 66 5.09 9.95 0.56
C ALA A 66 5.34 10.65 1.92
N GLU A 67 6.13 10.02 2.80
CA GLU A 67 6.45 10.47 4.16
C GLU A 67 7.66 11.43 4.18
N HIS A 68 8.43 11.52 3.09
CA HIS A 68 9.57 12.44 2.93
C HIS A 68 9.19 13.92 2.70
N TYR A 69 7.91 14.28 2.87
CA TYR A 69 7.47 15.67 2.81
C TYR A 69 7.87 16.53 4.03
N TYR A 70 8.49 15.92 5.06
CA TYR A 70 8.94 16.61 6.27
C TYR A 70 10.42 17.03 6.27
N THR A 71 11.21 16.76 5.23
CA THR A 71 12.67 17.03 5.23
C THR A 71 13.08 18.52 5.11
N LEU A 72 12.15 19.45 5.30
CA LEU A 72 12.44 20.88 5.56
C LEU A 72 12.56 21.20 7.06
N THR A 73 11.93 20.42 7.95
CA THR A 73 12.03 20.64 9.41
C THR A 73 13.42 20.24 9.97
N GLY A 74 14.13 19.35 9.27
CA GLY A 74 15.53 19.01 9.58
C GLY A 74 16.50 20.17 9.37
N LEU A 75 16.27 21.02 8.37
CA LEU A 75 17.02 22.26 8.16
C LEU A 75 16.64 23.33 9.18
N ALA A 76 15.35 23.46 9.51
CA ALA A 76 14.89 24.33 10.59
C ALA A 76 15.54 23.96 11.95
N LYS A 77 15.67 22.66 12.27
CA LYS A 77 16.40 22.20 13.47
C LYS A 77 17.86 22.67 13.51
N LYS A 78 18.57 22.69 12.37
CA LYS A 78 19.96 23.20 12.32
C LYS A 78 20.03 24.72 12.52
N THR A 79 19.07 25.45 11.97
CA THR A 79 18.99 26.92 12.10
C THR A 79 18.63 27.34 13.54
N VAL A 80 17.66 26.67 14.17
CA VAL A 80 17.27 26.93 15.57
C VAL A 80 18.35 26.52 16.56
N ALA A 81 19.09 25.43 16.31
CA ALA A 81 20.23 25.04 17.16
C ALA A 81 21.41 26.03 17.12
N GLN A 82 21.58 26.80 16.04
CA GLN A 82 22.59 27.87 15.98
C GLN A 82 22.08 29.21 16.52
N ALA A 83 20.78 29.50 16.45
CA ALA A 83 20.18 30.71 17.01
C ALA A 83 20.07 30.73 18.55
N GLY A 84 20.27 29.58 19.21
CA GLY A 84 20.16 29.45 20.68
C GLY A 84 21.32 30.02 21.51
N ARG A 85 22.36 30.60 20.90
CA ARG A 85 23.44 31.31 21.61
C ARG A 85 23.17 32.83 21.59
N VAL A 86 22.37 33.30 22.53
CA VAL A 86 22.20 34.74 22.81
C VAL A 86 22.86 35.09 24.14
N ALA A 87 23.62 36.19 24.13
CA ALA A 87 24.38 36.71 25.27
C ALA A 87 23.48 37.24 26.40
N PRO A 88 23.99 37.36 27.64
CA PRO A 88 23.22 37.96 28.75
C PRO A 88 22.95 39.45 28.48
N VAL A 89 21.71 39.87 28.73
CA VAL A 89 21.25 41.27 28.61
C VAL A 89 21.14 41.89 30.01
N PRO A 90 21.48 43.18 30.22
CA PRO A 90 21.66 43.75 31.56
C PRO A 90 20.34 44.11 32.26
N GLN A 91 20.39 44.16 33.60
CA GLN A 91 19.30 44.68 34.44
C GLN A 91 19.29 46.22 34.45
N VAL A 92 18.08 46.82 34.51
CA VAL A 92 17.85 48.26 34.70
C VAL A 92 16.77 48.43 35.79
N PRO A 93 16.90 49.40 36.73
CA PRO A 93 16.20 49.35 38.02
C PRO A 93 14.80 49.98 38.04
N VAL A 94 14.02 49.58 39.05
CA VAL A 94 12.63 50.04 39.30
C VAL A 94 12.61 51.39 40.04
N ALA A 95 11.73 52.30 39.63
CA ALA A 95 11.47 53.56 40.34
C ALA A 95 10.09 53.55 41.02
N ASN A 96 10.07 53.88 42.32
CA ASN A 96 8.85 53.99 43.14
C ASN A 96 8.11 55.33 42.94
N LYS A 97 6.77 55.29 42.89
CA LYS A 97 5.87 56.37 43.36
C LYS A 97 4.55 55.79 43.91
N SER A 98 4.03 56.38 44.99
CA SER A 98 2.68 56.19 45.59
C SER A 98 1.82 57.45 45.32
N ILE A 99 0.55 57.64 45.73
CA ILE A 99 -0.41 57.11 46.72
C ILE A 99 -1.85 57.43 46.16
N PRO A 100 -3.03 57.09 46.76
CA PRO A 100 -3.35 56.43 48.03
C PRO A 100 -4.39 55.26 47.93
N SER A 101 -5.39 55.23 48.83
CA SER A 101 -6.32 54.14 49.23
C SER A 101 -7.77 54.24 48.71
N ALA A 102 -8.46 53.08 48.54
CA ALA A 102 -9.86 52.90 48.98
C ALA A 102 -10.27 51.40 49.06
N ARG A 103 -10.86 51.02 50.21
CA ARG A 103 -11.72 49.86 50.58
C ARG A 103 -11.56 48.45 49.95
N GLU A 104 -11.81 47.46 50.81
CA GLU A 104 -11.73 46.03 50.55
C GLU A 104 -12.87 45.51 49.65
N GLU A 105 -12.53 44.60 48.72
CA GLU A 105 -13.41 43.49 48.38
C GLU A 105 -12.58 42.23 48.08
N LYS A 106 -12.97 41.08 48.65
CA LYS A 106 -12.13 39.88 48.74
C LYS A 106 -12.23 39.00 47.50
N ILE A 107 -11.87 39.56 46.34
CA ILE A 107 -11.81 38.81 45.08
C ILE A 107 -10.57 37.91 45.10
N VAL A 108 -10.80 36.60 45.25
CA VAL A 108 -9.76 35.59 45.04
C VAL A 108 -9.33 35.69 43.57
N ALA A 109 -8.12 36.17 43.33
CA ALA A 109 -7.57 36.35 41.99
C ALA A 109 -7.57 35.01 41.26
N THR A 110 -8.49 34.87 40.30
CA THR A 110 -8.52 33.74 39.36
C THR A 110 -7.20 33.74 38.62
N LYS A 111 -6.29 32.83 39.00
CA LYS A 111 -5.05 32.61 38.26
C LYS A 111 -5.42 31.89 36.97
N ILE A 112 -5.87 32.67 35.98
CA ILE A 112 -6.05 32.24 34.60
C ILE A 112 -4.65 31.85 34.11
N VAL A 113 -4.28 30.59 34.31
CA VAL A 113 -3.20 29.96 33.57
C VAL A 113 -3.65 30.00 32.12
N PRO A 114 -2.94 30.72 31.24
CA PRO A 114 -3.42 30.89 29.88
C PRO A 114 -3.44 29.53 29.19
N GLN A 115 -4.58 29.18 28.58
CA GLN A 115 -4.75 27.98 27.73
C GLN A 115 -3.86 28.00 26.47
N SER A 116 -2.96 28.99 26.35
CA SER A 116 -2.06 29.22 25.24
C SER A 116 -0.98 28.14 25.07
N ALA A 117 -0.64 27.33 26.07
CA ALA A 117 0.40 26.30 25.90
C ALA A 117 -0.05 25.14 25.00
N TYR A 118 -1.27 24.62 25.21
CA TYR A 118 -1.84 23.54 24.41
C TYR A 118 -2.49 24.06 23.12
N SER A 119 -3.06 25.27 23.14
CA SER A 119 -3.54 25.88 21.90
C SER A 119 -2.38 26.29 21.00
N LEU A 120 -1.25 26.85 21.47
CA LEU A 120 -0.12 27.12 20.57
C LEU A 120 0.55 25.85 20.04
N SER A 121 0.54 24.70 20.70
CA SER A 121 1.12 23.48 20.13
C SER A 121 0.22 22.86 19.06
N THR A 122 -1.08 22.77 19.31
CA THR A 122 -2.07 22.23 18.36
C THR A 122 -2.41 23.21 17.24
N PHE A 123 -2.52 24.51 17.52
CA PHE A 123 -2.63 25.58 16.51
C PHE A 123 -1.33 25.72 15.73
N ARG A 124 -0.13 25.63 16.32
CA ARG A 124 1.10 25.58 15.51
C ARG A 124 1.21 24.28 14.73
N LEU A 125 0.72 23.12 15.20
CA LEU A 125 0.75 21.90 14.40
C LEU A 125 -0.30 21.90 13.28
N SER A 126 -1.49 22.45 13.51
CA SER A 126 -2.50 22.60 12.46
C SER A 126 -2.11 23.70 11.47
N VAL A 127 -1.62 24.86 11.92
CA VAL A 127 -1.05 25.91 11.07
C VAL A 127 0.20 25.43 10.36
N LEU A 128 1.17 24.75 11.00
CA LEU A 128 2.32 24.15 10.30
C LEU A 128 1.90 23.04 9.34
N ARG A 129 0.80 22.31 9.59
CA ARG A 129 0.26 21.30 8.65
C ARG A 129 -0.48 21.96 7.50
N GLN A 130 -1.20 23.05 7.73
CA GLN A 130 -1.92 23.82 6.72
C GLN A 130 -0.96 24.65 5.88
N ASP A 131 0.08 25.25 6.49
CA ASP A 131 1.18 25.96 5.84
C ASP A 131 2.14 25.00 5.16
N ALA A 132 2.43 23.82 5.72
CA ALA A 132 3.11 22.76 4.97
C ALA A 132 2.24 22.32 3.79
N GLN A 133 0.95 22.03 3.96
CA GLN A 133 0.10 21.69 2.81
C GLN A 133 0.03 22.83 1.78
N ARG A 134 0.02 24.11 2.20
CA ARG A 134 0.07 25.31 1.34
C ARG A 134 1.45 25.62 0.74
N ALA A 135 2.56 25.13 1.32
CA ALA A 135 3.92 25.28 0.79
C ALA A 135 4.35 24.08 -0.07
N LEU A 136 3.80 22.90 0.21
CA LEU A 136 4.10 21.65 -0.48
C LEU A 136 3.18 21.42 -1.68
N THR A 137 1.94 21.93 -1.68
CA THR A 137 1.11 21.96 -2.90
C THR A 137 1.75 22.75 -4.04
N PRO A 138 2.21 24.02 -3.89
CA PRO A 138 2.86 24.73 -4.99
C PRO A 138 4.19 24.07 -5.43
N TRP A 139 4.92 23.41 -4.53
CA TRP A 139 6.09 22.61 -4.94
C TRP A 139 5.68 21.35 -5.72
N LEU A 140 4.64 20.62 -5.32
CA LEU A 140 4.06 19.51 -6.09
C LEU A 140 3.59 19.97 -7.48
N PHE A 141 2.83 21.07 -7.55
CA PHE A 141 2.41 21.68 -8.82
C PHE A 141 3.61 22.12 -9.65
N SER A 142 4.67 22.67 -9.05
CA SER A 142 5.91 23.04 -9.75
C SER A 142 6.64 21.82 -10.29
N VAL A 143 6.79 20.73 -9.53
CA VAL A 143 7.44 19.48 -9.98
C VAL A 143 6.64 18.83 -11.11
N VAL A 144 5.31 18.78 -10.99
CA VAL A 144 4.43 18.28 -12.06
C VAL A 144 4.53 19.17 -13.29
N SER A 145 4.52 20.50 -13.12
CA SER A 145 4.60 21.45 -14.24
C SER A 145 5.97 21.39 -14.93
N ILE A 146 7.08 21.27 -14.19
CA ILE A 146 8.43 21.06 -14.76
C ILE A 146 8.48 19.75 -15.54
N TYR A 147 7.91 18.67 -15.01
CA TYR A 147 7.83 17.39 -15.73
C TYR A 147 7.00 17.51 -17.02
N LEU A 148 5.84 18.16 -16.96
CA LEU A 148 4.97 18.36 -18.12
C LEU A 148 5.57 19.32 -19.16
N LEU A 149 6.22 20.41 -18.73
CA LEU A 149 6.96 21.32 -19.60
C LEU A 149 8.12 20.59 -20.29
N GLY A 150 8.87 19.76 -19.56
CA GLY A 150 9.92 18.91 -20.14
C GLY A 150 9.36 17.89 -21.14
N LEU A 151 8.22 17.26 -20.83
CA LEU A 151 7.53 16.33 -21.72
C LEU A 151 7.05 17.04 -23.00
N VAL A 152 6.43 18.22 -22.87
CA VAL A 152 6.00 19.06 -24.01
C VAL A 152 7.20 19.50 -24.84
N ALA A 153 8.30 19.92 -24.21
CA ALA A 153 9.52 20.31 -24.92
C ALA A 153 10.14 19.12 -25.68
N MET A 154 10.11 17.92 -25.11
CA MET A 154 10.58 16.70 -25.78
C MET A 154 9.67 16.29 -26.93
N ILE A 155 8.35 16.33 -26.75
CA ILE A 155 7.37 16.09 -27.84
C ILE A 155 7.54 17.13 -28.95
N TRP A 156 7.69 18.42 -28.61
CA TRP A 156 7.92 19.50 -29.57
C TRP A 156 9.23 19.33 -30.36
N ARG A 157 10.32 18.97 -29.68
CA ARG A 157 11.60 18.60 -30.30
C ARG A 157 11.44 17.41 -31.26
N SER A 158 10.63 16.41 -30.90
CA SER A 158 10.35 15.25 -31.75
C SER A 158 9.49 15.62 -32.97
N ILE A 159 8.48 16.48 -32.81
CA ILE A 159 7.66 16.99 -33.91
C ILE A 159 8.50 17.85 -34.86
N THR A 160 9.31 18.77 -34.35
CA THR A 160 10.17 19.60 -35.21
C THR A 160 11.22 18.77 -35.95
N GLY A 161 11.79 17.73 -35.31
CA GLY A 161 12.62 16.73 -35.98
C GLY A 161 11.90 15.96 -37.09
N ALA A 162 10.69 15.45 -36.82
CA ALA A 162 9.88 14.74 -37.81
C ALA A 162 9.47 15.64 -38.99
N LEU A 163 9.14 16.92 -38.72
CA LEU A 163 8.85 17.91 -39.75
C LEU A 163 10.09 18.28 -40.58
N ALA A 164 11.28 18.38 -39.97
CA ALA A 164 12.53 18.61 -40.69
C ALA A 164 12.85 17.43 -41.63
N VAL A 165 12.71 16.18 -41.16
CA VAL A 165 12.86 14.99 -41.99
C VAL A 165 11.81 14.96 -43.10
N ARG A 166 10.53 15.26 -42.81
CA ARG A 166 9.47 15.33 -43.83
C ARG A 166 9.75 16.38 -44.90
N ARG A 167 10.27 17.56 -44.52
CA ARG A 167 10.70 18.62 -45.46
C ARG A 167 11.88 18.16 -46.33
N LEU A 168 12.84 17.42 -45.77
CA LEU A 168 13.97 16.89 -46.53
C LEU A 168 13.57 15.76 -47.50
N VAL A 169 12.58 14.93 -47.13
CA VAL A 169 12.03 13.84 -47.97
C VAL A 169 11.11 14.38 -49.07
N THR A 170 10.38 15.47 -48.82
CA THR A 170 9.54 16.11 -49.84
C THR A 170 10.35 16.99 -50.79
N GLY A 171 11.47 17.57 -50.33
CA GLY A 171 12.45 18.31 -51.15
C GLY A 171 13.65 17.47 -51.58
N SER A 172 13.51 16.15 -51.72
CA SER A 172 14.46 15.26 -52.37
C SER A 172 13.88 14.73 -53.68
N ASP A 173 14.71 14.40 -54.66
CA ASP A 173 14.28 13.96 -55.99
C ASP A 173 14.10 12.44 -56.03
N VAL A 174 13.30 11.92 -56.96
CA VAL A 174 13.21 10.46 -57.19
C VAL A 174 14.49 10.00 -57.89
N CYS A 175 15.07 8.87 -57.48
CA CYS A 175 16.26 8.35 -58.15
C CYS A 175 15.91 7.70 -59.49
N GLU A 176 16.44 8.25 -60.58
CA GLU A 176 16.30 7.73 -61.94
C GLU A 176 17.53 6.94 -62.41
N ASN A 177 18.63 6.94 -61.64
CA ASN A 177 19.88 6.26 -62.03
C ASN A 177 19.70 4.73 -62.04
N ALA A 178 19.61 4.17 -63.24
CA ALA A 178 19.38 2.74 -63.48
C ALA A 178 20.36 1.81 -62.74
N SER A 179 21.64 2.19 -62.60
CA SER A 179 22.64 1.38 -61.88
C SER A 179 22.34 1.32 -60.37
N THR A 180 21.96 2.45 -59.77
CA THR A 180 21.58 2.52 -58.34
C THR A 180 20.24 1.82 -58.08
N LEU A 181 19.31 1.88 -59.04
CA LEU A 181 18.05 1.14 -58.98
C LEU A 181 18.26 -0.38 -59.13
N ALA A 182 19.25 -0.82 -59.91
CA ALA A 182 19.66 -2.23 -59.97
C ALA A 182 20.32 -2.69 -58.66
N ASP A 183 21.22 -1.89 -58.10
CA ASP A 183 21.90 -2.19 -56.83
C ASP A 183 20.91 -2.37 -55.67
N VAL A 184 19.91 -1.48 -55.52
CA VAL A 184 18.91 -1.62 -54.44
C VAL A 184 17.99 -2.83 -54.63
N ARG A 185 17.68 -3.23 -55.88
CA ARG A 185 16.93 -4.45 -56.18
C ARG A 185 17.72 -5.70 -55.79
N LEU A 186 18.98 -5.80 -56.23
CA LEU A 186 19.89 -6.90 -55.91
C LEU A 186 20.07 -7.07 -54.39
N VAL A 187 20.26 -5.96 -53.68
CA VAL A 187 20.39 -5.95 -52.21
C VAL A 187 19.08 -6.34 -51.52
N SER A 188 17.93 -5.87 -52.02
CA SER A 188 16.60 -6.22 -51.49
C SER A 188 16.31 -7.71 -51.61
N GLU A 189 16.68 -8.31 -52.75
CA GLU A 189 16.57 -9.74 -53.00
C GLU A 189 17.46 -10.56 -52.06
N LYS A 190 18.76 -10.19 -51.96
CA LYS A 190 19.73 -10.84 -51.06
C LYS A 190 19.33 -10.81 -49.59
N LEU A 191 18.62 -9.77 -49.14
CA LEU A 191 18.11 -9.64 -47.77
C LEU A 191 16.69 -10.22 -47.59
N GLY A 192 16.03 -10.67 -48.66
CA GLY A 192 14.67 -11.20 -48.62
C GLY A 192 13.63 -10.15 -48.20
N LEU A 193 13.65 -8.97 -48.83
CA LEU A 193 12.63 -7.95 -48.66
C LEU A 193 11.39 -8.24 -49.52
N ASN A 194 10.20 -8.24 -48.91
CA ASN A 194 8.93 -8.44 -49.62
C ASN A 194 8.62 -7.35 -50.66
N HIS A 195 9.15 -6.14 -50.47
CA HIS A 195 8.99 -5.01 -51.37
C HIS A 195 10.31 -4.23 -51.47
N VAL A 196 10.71 -3.88 -52.69
CA VAL A 196 11.87 -3.02 -52.93
C VAL A 196 11.53 -1.60 -52.45
N PRO A 197 12.36 -0.97 -51.59
CA PRO A 197 12.10 0.38 -51.11
C PRO A 197 12.22 1.41 -52.23
N THR A 198 11.44 2.48 -52.13
CA THR A 198 11.60 3.62 -53.05
C THR A 198 12.87 4.39 -52.71
N LEU A 199 13.61 4.85 -53.71
CA LEU A 199 14.90 5.52 -53.52
C LEU A 199 14.79 6.98 -53.96
N ARG A 200 15.19 7.90 -53.08
CA ARG A 200 15.24 9.35 -53.33
C ARG A 200 16.65 9.88 -53.13
N VAL A 201 17.00 10.96 -53.83
CA VAL A 201 18.33 11.57 -53.78
C VAL A 201 18.23 12.98 -53.21
N SER A 202 19.14 13.36 -52.31
CA SER A 202 19.20 14.73 -51.79
C SER A 202 20.62 15.25 -51.68
N LEU A 203 20.80 16.53 -52.01
CA LEU A 203 22.02 17.30 -51.74
C LEU A 203 22.12 17.77 -50.27
N ARG A 204 21.06 17.59 -49.47
CA ARG A 204 20.96 18.11 -48.09
C ARG A 204 21.21 17.06 -47.01
N THR A 205 21.68 15.87 -47.38
CA THR A 205 22.07 14.81 -46.44
C THR A 205 23.49 14.33 -46.73
N SER A 206 24.27 14.04 -45.68
CA SER A 206 25.64 13.53 -45.76
C SER A 206 25.72 12.01 -45.68
N ALA A 207 24.68 11.35 -45.20
CA ALA A 207 24.59 9.89 -45.06
C ALA A 207 23.27 9.36 -45.65
N PRO A 208 23.22 8.09 -46.09
CA PRO A 208 21.97 7.41 -46.38
C PRO A 208 21.13 7.24 -45.10
N PHE A 209 19.80 7.21 -45.23
CA PHE A 209 18.90 6.84 -44.14
C PHE A 209 17.52 6.36 -44.65
N VAL A 210 16.85 5.48 -43.89
CA VAL A 210 15.47 5.02 -44.16
C VAL A 210 14.40 5.85 -43.44
N VAL A 211 13.29 6.10 -44.12
CA VAL A 211 12.04 6.64 -43.55
C VAL A 211 10.80 5.90 -44.06
N GLY A 212 9.67 6.08 -43.35
CA GLY A 212 8.35 5.60 -43.77
C GLY A 212 7.98 4.24 -43.16
N MET A 213 7.05 4.27 -42.20
CA MET A 213 6.66 3.09 -41.42
C MET A 213 5.89 2.01 -42.21
N PHE A 214 5.10 2.42 -43.21
CA PHE A 214 4.30 1.51 -44.06
C PHE A 214 4.81 1.39 -45.50
N ARG A 215 5.61 2.36 -45.96
CA ARG A 215 6.28 2.37 -47.28
C ARG A 215 7.69 2.89 -47.08
N ALA A 216 8.65 1.98 -47.01
CA ALA A 216 10.04 2.33 -46.80
C ALA A 216 10.59 3.13 -48.00
N THR A 217 11.22 4.25 -47.67
CA THR A 217 11.90 5.15 -48.60
C THR A 217 13.33 5.34 -48.11
N ILE A 218 14.31 5.02 -48.95
CA ILE A 218 15.72 5.29 -48.67
C ILE A 218 16.05 6.66 -49.29
N VAL A 219 16.57 7.58 -48.48
CA VAL A 219 17.12 8.85 -48.97
C VAL A 219 18.63 8.73 -49.01
N LEU A 220 19.21 8.94 -50.19
CA LEU A 220 20.62 8.77 -50.51
C LEU A 220 21.28 10.15 -50.76
N PRO A 221 22.50 10.42 -50.27
CA PRO A 221 23.27 11.60 -50.70
C PRO A 221 23.61 11.51 -52.18
N ALA A 222 23.54 12.62 -52.92
CA ALA A 222 23.89 12.62 -54.35
C ALA A 222 25.31 12.10 -54.64
N ALA A 223 26.26 12.30 -53.73
CA ALA A 223 27.63 11.79 -53.83
C ALA A 223 27.71 10.25 -54.00
N PHE A 224 26.76 9.49 -53.42
CA PHE A 224 26.74 8.04 -53.54
C PHE A 224 26.35 7.54 -54.94
N LEU A 225 25.77 8.39 -55.81
CA LEU A 225 25.53 8.03 -57.20
C LEU A 225 26.83 7.80 -58.00
N ALA A 226 27.91 8.48 -57.59
CA ALA A 226 29.25 8.37 -58.20
C ALA A 226 30.17 7.36 -57.50
N GLU A 227 29.75 6.78 -56.36
CA GLU A 227 30.53 5.77 -55.64
C GLU A 227 30.63 4.44 -56.39
N GLN A 228 31.62 3.63 -56.03
CA GLN A 228 31.80 2.31 -56.64
C GLN A 228 30.62 1.37 -56.32
N PRO A 229 30.20 0.47 -57.23
CA PRO A 229 29.05 -0.42 -57.00
C PRO A 229 29.14 -1.22 -55.70
N ALA A 230 30.31 -1.78 -55.36
CA ALA A 230 30.50 -2.51 -54.10
C ALA A 230 30.26 -1.63 -52.86
N THR A 231 30.81 -0.41 -52.85
CA THR A 231 30.64 0.58 -51.77
C THR A 231 29.17 1.02 -51.64
N ARG A 232 28.50 1.29 -52.77
CA ARG A 232 27.09 1.69 -52.80
C ARG A 232 26.16 0.55 -52.38
N GLN A 233 26.36 -0.67 -52.89
CA GLN A 233 25.61 -1.86 -52.48
C GLN A 233 25.74 -2.11 -50.98
N MET A 234 26.95 -1.94 -50.42
CA MET A 234 27.18 -2.11 -48.98
C MET A 234 26.41 -1.10 -48.12
N ALA A 235 26.40 0.17 -48.53
CA ALA A 235 25.61 1.21 -47.85
C ALA A 235 24.10 0.92 -47.98
N LEU A 236 23.63 0.54 -49.16
CA LEU A 236 22.23 0.13 -49.38
C LEU A 236 21.86 -1.11 -48.58
N ALA A 237 22.78 -2.05 -48.35
CA ALA A 237 22.54 -3.25 -47.55
C ALA A 237 22.35 -2.95 -46.06
N HIS A 238 23.04 -1.94 -45.54
CA HIS A 238 22.81 -1.44 -44.18
C HIS A 238 21.40 -0.85 -44.03
N GLU A 239 20.98 0.02 -44.96
CA GLU A 239 19.63 0.60 -44.96
C GLU A 239 18.54 -0.47 -45.17
N CYS A 240 18.76 -1.42 -46.08
CA CYS A 240 17.83 -2.53 -46.29
C CYS A 240 17.76 -3.48 -45.09
N ALA A 241 18.83 -3.62 -44.28
CA ALA A 241 18.79 -4.40 -43.05
C ALA A 241 17.86 -3.78 -41.99
N HIS A 242 17.79 -2.45 -41.89
CA HIS A 242 16.80 -1.77 -41.04
C HIS A 242 15.35 -2.08 -41.46
N ILE A 243 15.08 -2.09 -42.78
CA ILE A 243 13.77 -2.46 -43.33
C ILE A 243 13.46 -3.92 -43.00
N ARG A 244 14.41 -4.83 -43.28
CA ARG A 244 14.25 -6.28 -43.10
C ARG A 244 13.94 -6.70 -41.66
N ARG A 245 14.40 -5.90 -40.69
CA ARG A 245 14.18 -6.10 -39.24
C ARG A 245 12.95 -5.36 -38.69
N GLY A 246 12.35 -4.45 -39.45
CA GLY A 246 11.28 -3.58 -38.98
C GLY A 246 11.75 -2.53 -37.97
N ASP A 247 13.00 -2.08 -38.05
CA ASP A 247 13.65 -1.25 -37.02
C ASP A 247 12.96 0.10 -36.78
N LEU A 248 12.19 0.61 -37.75
CA LEU A 248 11.35 1.81 -37.61
C LEU A 248 10.20 1.61 -36.60
N LEU A 249 9.68 0.40 -36.45
CA LEU A 249 8.69 0.05 -35.42
C LEU A 249 9.36 -0.12 -34.06
N TRP A 250 10.54 -0.76 -34.03
CA TRP A 250 11.24 -1.03 -32.78
C TRP A 250 11.84 0.23 -32.12
N GLU A 251 12.05 1.32 -32.87
CA GLU A 251 12.46 2.63 -32.32
C GLU A 251 11.38 3.26 -31.40
N ILE A 252 10.12 2.81 -31.42
CA ILE A 252 9.06 3.31 -30.53
C ILE A 252 9.47 3.20 -29.05
N VAL A 253 10.08 2.09 -28.63
CA VAL A 253 10.52 1.90 -27.23
C VAL A 253 11.63 2.88 -26.82
N PRO A 254 12.80 2.95 -27.48
CA PRO A 254 13.84 3.91 -27.14
C PRO A 254 13.43 5.38 -27.37
N PHE A 255 12.47 5.66 -28.26
CA PHE A 255 11.82 6.97 -28.38
C PHE A 255 11.01 7.32 -27.12
N LEU A 256 10.11 6.43 -26.68
CA LEU A 256 9.29 6.64 -25.48
C LEU A 256 10.15 6.73 -24.21
N LEU A 257 11.21 5.91 -24.10
CA LEU A 257 12.16 6.02 -22.99
C LEU A 257 12.77 7.42 -22.87
N ARG A 258 13.30 7.96 -23.98
CA ARG A 258 13.93 9.29 -24.00
C ARG A 258 12.92 10.42 -23.79
N THR A 259 11.66 10.24 -24.19
CA THR A 259 10.61 11.27 -24.14
C THR A 259 9.90 11.31 -22.79
N VAL A 260 9.47 10.15 -22.27
CA VAL A 260 8.72 10.03 -21.01
C VAL A 260 9.66 10.10 -19.80
N PHE A 261 10.79 9.40 -19.87
CA PHE A 261 11.80 9.39 -18.80
C PHE A 261 12.96 10.35 -19.12
N TRP A 262 12.65 11.52 -19.71
CA TRP A 262 13.63 12.49 -20.20
C TRP A 262 14.64 12.94 -19.13
N PHE A 263 14.24 12.92 -17.86
CA PHE A 263 15.04 13.31 -16.70
C PHE A 263 15.89 12.16 -16.10
N LEU A 264 15.77 10.92 -16.59
CA LEU A 264 16.32 9.72 -15.95
C LEU A 264 17.50 9.12 -16.75
N PRO A 265 18.76 9.33 -16.33
CA PRO A 265 19.93 8.89 -17.11
C PRO A 265 19.97 7.39 -17.44
N PRO A 266 19.53 6.46 -16.55
CA PRO A 266 19.46 5.03 -16.89
C PRO A 266 18.48 4.68 -18.02
N ALA A 267 17.35 5.37 -18.17
CA ALA A 267 16.45 5.15 -19.30
C ALA A 267 17.09 5.61 -20.63
N HIS A 268 17.83 6.72 -20.61
CA HIS A 268 18.66 7.13 -21.75
C HIS A 268 19.78 6.13 -22.04
N TYR A 269 20.41 5.55 -21.01
CA TYR A 269 21.41 4.50 -21.18
C TYR A 269 20.82 3.26 -21.88
N THR A 270 19.70 2.72 -21.38
CA THR A 270 18.97 1.62 -22.02
C THR A 270 18.60 1.96 -23.45
N ALA A 271 18.04 3.15 -23.72
CA ALA A 271 17.69 3.56 -25.08
C ALA A 271 18.92 3.61 -26.01
N ASN A 272 20.06 4.08 -25.51
CA ASN A 272 21.31 4.13 -26.28
C ASN A 272 21.92 2.73 -26.50
N GLU A 273 21.76 1.80 -25.56
CA GLU A 273 22.15 0.40 -25.75
C GLU A 273 21.29 -0.31 -26.79
N ILE A 274 19.96 -0.09 -26.79
CA ILE A 274 19.05 -0.56 -27.85
C ILE A 274 19.51 -0.04 -29.21
N THR A 275 19.68 1.29 -29.35
CA THR A 275 20.15 1.90 -30.60
C THR A 275 21.52 1.32 -31.02
N SER A 276 22.48 1.23 -30.10
CA SER A 276 23.83 0.74 -30.46
C SER A 276 23.84 -0.72 -30.89
N ALA A 277 23.14 -1.60 -30.16
CA ALA A 277 23.03 -3.02 -30.52
C ALA A 277 22.22 -3.22 -31.82
N ARG A 278 21.31 -2.30 -32.14
CA ARG A 278 20.62 -2.28 -33.44
C ARG A 278 21.60 -1.99 -34.57
N GLU A 279 22.41 -0.94 -34.48
CA GLU A 279 23.39 -0.60 -35.52
C GLU A 279 24.36 -1.76 -35.76
N GLU A 280 24.93 -2.31 -34.67
CA GLU A 280 25.84 -3.47 -34.72
C GLU A 280 25.18 -4.70 -35.40
N SER A 281 23.86 -4.90 -35.22
CA SER A 281 23.13 -5.99 -35.88
C SER A 281 22.75 -5.70 -37.33
N CYS A 282 22.71 -4.44 -37.77
CA CYS A 282 22.58 -4.09 -39.20
C CYS A 282 23.92 -4.20 -39.92
N ASP A 283 25.03 -3.87 -39.25
CA ASP A 283 26.39 -4.06 -39.77
C ASP A 283 26.64 -5.52 -40.18
N LEU A 284 26.33 -6.45 -39.28
CA LEU A 284 26.44 -7.89 -39.55
C LEU A 284 25.61 -8.32 -40.76
N LEU A 285 24.35 -7.89 -40.87
CA LEU A 285 23.47 -8.27 -41.99
C LEU A 285 23.94 -7.67 -43.33
N ALA A 286 24.44 -6.44 -43.33
CA ALA A 286 25.01 -5.81 -44.53
C ALA A 286 26.26 -6.55 -45.01
N ILE A 287 27.17 -6.87 -44.08
CA ILE A 287 28.40 -7.63 -44.35
C ILE A 287 28.08 -9.01 -44.93
N THR A 288 27.14 -9.75 -44.34
CA THR A 288 26.77 -11.09 -44.83
C THR A 288 26.05 -11.06 -46.17
N ALA A 289 25.12 -10.13 -46.40
CA ALA A 289 24.40 -10.00 -47.66
C ALA A 289 25.33 -9.58 -48.84
N CYS A 290 26.31 -8.73 -48.56
CA CYS A 290 27.30 -8.30 -49.56
C CYS A 290 28.54 -9.20 -49.65
N GLY A 291 28.66 -10.25 -48.82
CA GLY A 291 29.77 -11.20 -48.83
C GLY A 291 31.15 -10.57 -48.66
N SER A 292 31.23 -9.40 -48.01
CA SER A 292 32.47 -8.61 -47.93
C SER A 292 33.21 -8.82 -46.61
N SER A 293 34.49 -8.43 -46.55
CA SER A 293 35.24 -8.49 -45.30
C SER A 293 34.82 -7.39 -44.30
N PRO A 294 34.92 -7.65 -42.98
CA PRO A 294 34.70 -6.62 -41.96
C PRO A 294 35.63 -5.41 -42.09
N SER A 295 36.82 -5.56 -42.69
CA SER A 295 37.75 -4.46 -42.96
C SER A 295 37.26 -3.52 -44.06
N THR A 296 36.71 -4.06 -45.16
CA THR A 296 36.10 -3.25 -46.23
C THR A 296 34.91 -2.46 -45.70
N TYR A 297 34.09 -3.07 -44.84
CA TYR A 297 32.98 -2.38 -44.18
C TYR A 297 33.45 -1.30 -43.20
N ALA A 298 34.50 -1.56 -42.42
CA ALA A 298 35.10 -0.58 -41.51
C ALA A 298 35.60 0.67 -42.26
N SER A 299 36.21 0.51 -43.44
CA SER A 299 36.63 1.63 -44.30
C SER A 299 35.44 2.46 -44.80
N LEU A 300 34.31 1.84 -45.15
CA LEU A 300 33.07 2.55 -45.48
C LEU A 300 32.55 3.35 -44.27
N LEU A 301 32.51 2.76 -43.06
CA LEU A 301 32.05 3.45 -41.86
C LEU A 301 32.90 4.70 -41.54
N VAL A 302 34.22 4.64 -41.74
CA VAL A 302 35.11 5.78 -41.56
C VAL A 302 34.84 6.86 -42.61
N ARG A 303 34.76 6.49 -43.90
CA ARG A 303 34.47 7.45 -45.00
C ARG A 303 33.13 8.16 -44.83
N VAL A 304 32.08 7.44 -44.40
CA VAL A 304 30.77 8.04 -44.12
C VAL A 304 30.81 8.97 -42.91
N ALA A 305 31.60 8.64 -41.89
CA ALA A 305 31.78 9.51 -40.73
C ALA A 305 32.54 10.81 -41.09
N GLU A 306 33.58 10.73 -41.93
CA GLU A 306 34.32 11.90 -42.42
C GLU A 306 33.39 12.90 -43.14
N HIS A 307 32.51 12.41 -44.02
CA HIS A 307 31.53 13.23 -44.74
C HIS A 307 30.39 13.76 -43.85
N ALA A 308 30.18 13.18 -42.66
CA ALA A 308 29.12 13.60 -41.74
C ALA A 308 29.51 14.76 -40.81
N HIS A 309 30.78 15.20 -40.82
CA HIS A 309 31.24 16.31 -39.98
C HIS A 309 30.90 17.69 -40.55
N SER A 310 29.82 18.29 -40.05
CA SER A 310 29.56 19.73 -40.17
C SER A 310 29.81 20.44 -38.82
N PRO A 311 30.48 21.62 -38.78
CA PRO A 311 30.65 22.37 -37.55
C PRO A 311 29.33 23.02 -37.12
N LEU A 312 28.93 22.81 -35.86
CA LEU A 312 27.78 23.48 -35.24
C LEU A 312 28.23 24.45 -34.13
N PRO A 313 27.46 25.52 -33.84
CA PRO A 313 27.95 26.63 -33.01
C PRO A 313 28.22 26.27 -31.54
N ALA A 314 29.18 26.97 -30.95
CA ALA A 314 29.78 26.68 -29.63
C ALA A 314 28.86 26.83 -28.39
N MET A 315 27.55 27.09 -28.54
CA MET A 315 26.61 27.21 -27.42
C MET A 315 25.80 25.93 -27.13
N ALA A 316 26.02 24.84 -27.86
CA ALA A 316 25.44 23.53 -27.54
C ALA A 316 26.22 22.81 -26.42
N MET A 317 25.89 23.09 -25.15
CA MET A 317 26.53 22.49 -23.97
C MET A 317 26.64 20.95 -24.05
N ALA A 318 27.87 20.48 -24.27
CA ALA A 318 28.43 19.17 -23.95
C ALA A 318 27.58 17.90 -24.21
N ALA A 319 27.36 17.52 -25.49
CA ALA A 319 27.00 16.12 -25.82
C ALA A 319 27.29 15.64 -27.27
N PRO A 320 26.94 16.37 -28.36
CA PRO A 320 26.70 15.74 -29.67
C PRO A 320 27.90 15.01 -30.29
N ALA A 321 29.03 15.71 -30.48
CA ALA A 321 30.22 15.17 -31.16
C ALA A 321 30.78 13.90 -30.48
N SER A 322 30.75 13.86 -29.14
CA SER A 322 31.25 12.73 -28.37
C SER A 322 30.39 11.45 -28.48
N ARG A 323 29.15 11.54 -28.97
CA ARG A 323 28.27 10.38 -29.13
C ARG A 323 28.57 9.64 -30.43
N GLY A 324 28.66 10.35 -31.55
CA GLY A 324 29.00 9.76 -32.86
C GLY A 324 30.32 9.01 -32.84
N PHE A 325 31.39 9.64 -32.34
CA PHE A 325 32.71 9.00 -32.21
C PHE A 325 32.69 7.74 -31.33
N ARG A 326 31.96 7.77 -30.20
CA ARG A 326 31.80 6.58 -29.33
C ARG A 326 31.03 5.44 -30.01
N GLN A 327 30.03 5.77 -30.83
CA GLN A 327 29.23 4.80 -31.59
C GLN A 327 30.05 4.14 -32.70
N ILE A 328 30.82 4.91 -33.46
CA ILE A 328 31.75 4.39 -34.50
C ILE A 328 32.82 3.50 -33.87
N LYS A 329 33.49 3.97 -32.81
CA LYS A 329 34.50 3.19 -32.06
C LYS A 329 33.95 1.88 -31.49
N ARG A 330 32.64 1.84 -31.18
CA ARG A 330 31.94 0.63 -30.72
C ARG A 330 31.66 -0.34 -31.87
N ARG A 331 31.10 0.13 -33.00
CA ARG A 331 30.87 -0.68 -34.21
C ARG A 331 32.17 -1.33 -34.69
N LEU A 332 33.25 -0.55 -34.82
CA LEU A 332 34.58 -1.05 -35.20
C LEU A 332 35.10 -2.15 -34.26
N ARG A 333 34.93 -2.01 -32.94
CA ARG A 333 35.33 -3.03 -31.94
C ARG A 333 34.51 -4.31 -32.02
N THR A 334 33.24 -4.23 -32.39
CA THR A 334 32.38 -5.41 -32.60
C THR A 334 32.83 -6.17 -33.85
N LEU A 335 33.11 -5.46 -34.94
CA LEU A 335 33.67 -6.03 -36.18
C LEU A 335 35.03 -6.73 -35.96
N SER A 336 35.91 -6.19 -35.10
CA SER A 336 37.17 -6.84 -34.72
C SER A 336 37.01 -8.10 -33.86
N ARG A 337 35.81 -8.35 -33.30
CA ARG A 337 35.55 -9.47 -32.38
C ARG A 337 34.76 -10.60 -33.01
N GLU A 338 33.89 -10.32 -33.97
CA GLU A 338 32.97 -11.32 -34.55
C GLU A 338 33.59 -12.15 -35.69
N GLY A 339 34.91 -12.05 -35.91
CA GLY A 339 35.68 -12.96 -36.76
C GLY A 339 35.76 -14.42 -36.27
N SER A 340 35.19 -14.74 -35.11
CA SER A 340 35.17 -16.10 -34.54
C SER A 340 33.98 -16.33 -33.59
N GLY A 341 32.81 -16.68 -34.14
CA GLY A 341 31.62 -17.00 -33.33
C GLY A 341 30.56 -17.84 -34.05
N ALA A 342 30.31 -19.06 -33.57
CA ALA A 342 29.24 -19.93 -34.03
C ALA A 342 27.83 -19.38 -33.66
N PRO A 343 26.76 -19.72 -34.40
CA PRO A 343 25.41 -19.23 -34.12
C PRO A 343 24.90 -19.73 -32.76
N VAL A 344 24.37 -18.79 -31.96
CA VAL A 344 23.74 -19.11 -30.67
C VAL A 344 22.36 -19.75 -30.91
N PRO A 345 22.07 -20.96 -30.40
CA PRO A 345 20.82 -21.66 -30.69
C PRO A 345 19.60 -20.97 -30.04
N VAL A 346 18.44 -21.18 -30.66
CA VAL A 346 17.13 -20.56 -30.34
C VAL A 346 16.74 -20.66 -28.86
N ILE A 347 17.24 -21.68 -28.16
CA ILE A 347 17.08 -21.95 -26.72
C ILE A 347 17.33 -20.70 -25.85
N TRP A 348 18.31 -19.85 -26.19
CA TRP A 348 18.62 -18.64 -25.40
C TRP A 348 17.52 -17.57 -25.42
N ARG A 349 16.63 -17.57 -26.43
CA ARG A 349 15.42 -16.72 -26.42
C ARG A 349 14.44 -17.17 -25.33
N GLY A 350 14.32 -18.48 -25.13
CA GLY A 350 13.52 -19.09 -24.05
C GLY A 350 14.11 -18.86 -22.67
N VAL A 351 15.43 -19.00 -22.51
CA VAL A 351 16.11 -18.78 -21.20
C VAL A 351 16.03 -17.33 -20.75
N ALA A 352 16.20 -16.35 -21.65
CA ALA A 352 16.07 -14.93 -21.32
C ALA A 352 14.63 -14.54 -20.95
N ALA A 353 13.63 -15.10 -21.66
CA ALA A 353 12.21 -14.91 -21.31
C ALA A 353 11.84 -15.60 -19.99
N GLY A 354 12.32 -16.83 -19.76
CA GLY A 354 12.08 -17.60 -18.55
C GLY A 354 12.65 -16.94 -17.29
N LEU A 355 13.85 -16.36 -17.36
CA LEU A 355 14.44 -15.59 -16.25
C LEU A 355 13.67 -14.30 -15.94
N LEU A 356 13.04 -13.67 -16.95
CA LEU A 356 12.17 -12.50 -16.75
C LEU A 356 10.82 -12.86 -16.12
N VAL A 357 10.25 -14.03 -16.45
CA VAL A 357 9.05 -14.56 -15.79
C VAL A 357 9.37 -14.98 -14.35
N ALA A 358 10.51 -15.65 -14.13
CA ALA A 358 10.97 -16.06 -12.80
C ALA A 358 11.29 -14.88 -11.86
N GLN A 359 11.68 -13.70 -12.39
CA GLN A 359 11.80 -12.49 -11.55
C GLN A 359 10.43 -11.89 -11.18
N GLY A 360 9.36 -12.16 -11.93
CA GLY A 360 8.00 -11.78 -11.55
C GLY A 360 7.54 -12.44 -10.25
N THR A 361 8.03 -13.65 -9.95
CA THR A 361 7.74 -14.38 -8.72
C THR A 361 8.82 -14.19 -7.64
N ALA A 362 10.11 -14.17 -8.01
CA ALA A 362 11.21 -14.14 -7.05
C ALA A 362 11.38 -12.83 -6.25
N THR A 363 10.88 -11.69 -6.72
CA THR A 363 10.97 -10.42 -5.96
C THR A 363 9.95 -10.27 -4.82
N ILE A 364 9.04 -11.23 -4.64
CA ILE A 364 7.93 -11.12 -3.68
C ILE A 364 8.32 -11.54 -2.25
N LEU A 365 9.27 -12.46 -2.07
CA LEU A 365 9.34 -13.26 -0.84
C LEU A 365 10.33 -12.83 0.27
N PRO A 366 11.54 -12.26 0.04
CA PRO A 366 12.48 -11.99 1.14
C PRO A 366 12.43 -10.58 1.74
N LEU A 367 11.86 -9.58 1.05
CA LEU A 367 11.98 -8.17 1.46
C LEU A 367 10.85 -7.64 2.37
N ARG A 368 9.67 -8.28 2.37
CA ARG A 368 8.58 -7.90 3.30
C ARG A 368 8.95 -8.12 4.78
N PRO A 369 9.47 -9.30 5.21
CA PRO A 369 9.78 -9.52 6.63
C PRO A 369 10.85 -8.59 7.16
N ALA A 370 11.90 -8.33 6.36
CA ALA A 370 13.00 -7.47 6.75
C ALA A 370 12.60 -5.98 6.91
N LEU A 371 11.73 -5.47 6.01
CA LEU A 371 11.23 -4.10 6.10
C LEU A 371 10.17 -3.91 7.18
N VAL A 372 9.33 -4.93 7.45
CA VAL A 372 8.43 -4.95 8.61
C VAL A 372 9.25 -4.94 9.90
N ARG A 373 10.22 -5.86 10.06
CA ARG A 373 11.14 -5.84 11.21
C ARG A 373 11.88 -4.51 11.36
N ALA A 374 12.39 -3.92 10.29
CA ALA A 374 13.07 -2.63 10.37
C ALA A 374 12.13 -1.49 10.80
N ALA A 375 10.88 -1.50 10.35
CA ALA A 375 9.86 -0.54 10.76
C ALA A 375 9.39 -0.78 12.21
N GLU A 376 9.27 -2.04 12.65
CA GLU A 376 8.96 -2.41 14.04
C GLU A 376 10.09 -2.01 14.98
N VAL A 377 11.35 -2.28 14.62
CA VAL A 377 12.54 -1.86 15.39
C VAL A 377 12.64 -0.33 15.44
N ALA A 378 12.39 0.38 14.33
CA ALA A 378 12.37 1.84 14.33
C ALA A 378 11.21 2.43 15.14
N ARG A 379 10.04 1.77 15.16
CA ARG A 379 8.86 2.18 15.95
C ARG A 379 9.01 1.83 17.44
N ALA A 380 9.74 0.77 17.77
CA ALA A 380 10.15 0.42 19.14
C ALA A 380 11.32 1.29 19.65
N ALA A 381 12.09 1.91 18.76
CA ALA A 381 13.17 2.85 19.10
C ALA A 381 12.67 4.29 19.40
N LEU A 382 11.40 4.59 19.12
CA LEU A 382 10.73 5.76 19.69
C LEU A 382 10.26 5.38 21.10
N PRO A 383 10.49 6.22 22.13
CA PRO A 383 9.86 6.00 23.43
C PRO A 383 8.34 5.97 23.23
N ALA A 384 7.70 4.91 23.73
CA ALA A 384 6.24 4.84 23.72
C ALA A 384 5.67 6.09 24.40
N PRO A 385 4.67 6.77 23.82
CA PRO A 385 4.04 7.89 24.49
C PRO A 385 3.51 7.41 25.84
N GLU A 386 3.80 8.18 26.89
CA GLU A 386 3.37 7.86 28.25
C GLU A 386 1.84 7.72 28.28
N LEU A 387 1.34 6.64 28.88
CA LEU A 387 -0.09 6.33 28.85
C LEU A 387 -0.87 7.47 29.54
N PRO A 388 -1.83 8.13 28.87
CA PRO A 388 -2.55 9.26 29.44
C PRO A 388 -3.29 8.87 30.72
N ARG A 389 -3.65 9.88 31.52
CA ARG A 389 -4.62 9.67 32.60
C ARG A 389 -6.03 9.70 32.03
N TYR A 390 -6.93 8.94 32.64
CA TYR A 390 -8.32 8.85 32.20
C TYR A 390 -9.28 9.49 33.20
N SER A 391 -10.19 10.34 32.70
CA SER A 391 -11.45 10.65 33.39
C SER A 391 -12.46 9.53 33.17
N VAL A 392 -13.28 9.23 34.19
CA VAL A 392 -14.36 8.23 34.10
C VAL A 392 -15.71 8.94 34.06
N THR A 393 -16.50 8.68 33.02
CA THR A 393 -17.92 9.02 32.95
C THR A 393 -18.73 7.77 33.30
N ASP A 394 -19.60 7.89 34.30
CA ASP A 394 -20.62 6.90 34.61
C ASP A 394 -21.76 7.04 33.59
N LEU A 395 -22.10 5.98 32.87
CA LEU A 395 -23.19 6.00 31.87
C LEU A 395 -24.56 5.75 32.51
N GLY A 396 -24.60 5.33 33.77
CA GLY A 396 -25.82 5.07 34.53
C GLY A 396 -26.58 3.82 34.09
N THR A 397 -27.87 3.76 34.42
CA THR A 397 -28.77 2.64 34.12
C THR A 397 -30.13 3.17 33.64
N LEU A 398 -30.96 2.31 33.04
CA LEU A 398 -32.34 2.63 32.65
C LEU A 398 -33.31 2.53 33.86
N GLY A 399 -32.86 3.04 35.02
CA GLY A 399 -33.55 2.95 36.31
C GLY A 399 -33.30 1.64 37.09
N GLY A 400 -32.67 0.63 36.48
CA GLY A 400 -32.26 -0.61 37.14
C GLY A 400 -30.98 -0.49 37.98
N LYS A 401 -30.42 -1.63 38.40
CA LYS A 401 -29.22 -1.66 39.29
C LYS A 401 -27.90 -1.71 38.55
N ASP A 402 -27.85 -2.37 37.39
CA ASP A 402 -26.60 -2.62 36.67
C ASP A 402 -26.66 -2.24 35.18
N SER A 403 -25.49 -1.95 34.61
CA SER A 403 -25.26 -1.75 33.17
C SER A 403 -23.85 -2.18 32.75
N SER A 404 -23.69 -2.49 31.46
CA SER A 404 -22.40 -2.84 30.82
C SER A 404 -22.32 -2.20 29.44
N ALA A 405 -21.24 -1.48 29.13
CA ALA A 405 -20.94 -1.04 27.77
C ALA A 405 -20.14 -2.12 27.01
N PHE A 406 -20.40 -2.24 25.71
CA PHE A 406 -19.77 -3.25 24.85
C PHE A 406 -18.99 -2.67 23.68
N SER A 407 -19.36 -1.50 23.16
CA SER A 407 -18.64 -0.87 22.04
C SER A 407 -18.80 0.66 22.01
N VAL A 408 -17.80 1.34 21.41
CA VAL A 408 -17.72 2.80 21.27
C VAL A 408 -17.22 3.18 19.88
N ASN A 409 -17.90 4.13 19.21
CA ASN A 409 -17.47 4.63 17.90
C ASN A 409 -16.51 5.83 18.00
N ASP A 410 -15.96 6.31 16.87
CA ASP A 410 -15.02 7.44 16.87
C ASP A 410 -15.69 8.79 17.20
N PHE A 411 -17.03 8.86 17.22
CA PHE A 411 -17.81 10.00 17.73
C PHE A 411 -18.05 9.96 19.24
N GLY A 412 -17.59 8.93 19.95
CA GLY A 412 -17.74 8.78 21.40
C GLY A 412 -19.11 8.25 21.83
N GLN A 413 -19.97 7.83 20.90
CA GLN A 413 -21.25 7.19 21.21
C GLN A 413 -21.01 5.75 21.68
N VAL A 414 -21.72 5.32 22.71
CA VAL A 414 -21.50 4.05 23.40
C VAL A 414 -22.76 3.18 23.35
N VAL A 415 -22.60 1.88 23.09
CA VAL A 415 -23.70 0.91 23.14
C VAL A 415 -23.44 -0.22 24.12
N GLY A 416 -24.51 -0.81 24.63
CA GLY A 416 -24.41 -1.89 25.60
C GLY A 416 -25.74 -2.47 26.03
N THR A 417 -25.82 -2.86 27.31
CA THR A 417 -27.07 -3.29 27.95
C THR A 417 -27.20 -2.67 29.35
N ALA A 418 -28.39 -2.21 29.71
CA ALA A 418 -28.68 -1.59 31.00
C ALA A 418 -30.02 -2.09 31.56
N GLN A 419 -30.08 -2.37 32.86
CA GLN A 419 -31.30 -2.87 33.50
C GLN A 419 -32.41 -1.81 33.56
N VAL A 420 -33.65 -2.25 33.39
CA VAL A 420 -34.86 -1.40 33.43
C VAL A 420 -35.71 -1.66 34.68
N TYR A 421 -36.19 -0.61 35.34
CA TYR A 421 -37.13 -0.69 36.46
C TYR A 421 -38.59 -0.91 36.00
N PRO A 422 -39.44 -1.67 36.71
CA PRO A 422 -39.18 -2.45 37.94
C PRO A 422 -38.57 -3.83 37.71
N SER A 423 -38.39 -4.27 36.46
CA SER A 423 -37.89 -5.59 36.11
C SER A 423 -36.37 -5.72 36.25
N GLY A 424 -35.84 -5.61 37.48
CA GLY A 424 -34.42 -5.59 37.84
C GLY A 424 -33.57 -6.83 37.52
N THR A 425 -33.99 -7.66 36.56
CA THR A 425 -33.21 -8.76 35.95
C THR A 425 -33.16 -8.68 34.42
N ARG A 426 -33.84 -7.69 33.80
CA ARG A 426 -33.94 -7.52 32.34
C ARG A 426 -33.11 -6.33 31.88
N GLY A 427 -32.05 -6.60 31.12
CA GLY A 427 -31.29 -5.57 30.41
C GLY A 427 -31.97 -5.18 29.09
N HIS A 428 -32.00 -3.89 28.76
CA HIS A 428 -32.35 -3.38 27.45
C HIS A 428 -31.10 -2.86 26.73
N ALA A 429 -31.09 -2.95 25.40
CA ALA A 429 -30.06 -2.35 24.56
C ALA A 429 -30.12 -0.82 24.67
N PHE A 430 -29.00 -0.19 24.98
CA PHE A 430 -28.91 1.27 25.05
C PHE A 430 -28.00 1.85 23.96
N LEU A 431 -28.25 3.12 23.66
CA LEU A 431 -27.30 4.06 23.08
C LEU A 431 -27.02 5.15 24.13
N TRP A 432 -25.78 5.57 24.26
CA TRP A 432 -25.38 6.70 25.07
C TRP A 432 -24.58 7.68 24.22
N ASP A 433 -24.90 8.96 24.33
CA ASP A 433 -24.24 10.08 23.67
C ASP A 433 -24.38 11.35 24.53
N ASP A 434 -24.13 12.53 23.96
CA ASP A 434 -24.23 13.81 24.67
C ASP A 434 -25.65 14.12 25.21
N GLU A 435 -26.70 13.46 24.71
CA GLU A 435 -28.07 13.56 25.24
C GLU A 435 -28.31 12.62 26.44
N GLY A 436 -27.39 11.69 26.69
CA GLY A 436 -27.43 10.72 27.80
C GLY A 436 -27.87 9.32 27.38
N LEU A 437 -28.40 8.55 28.33
CA LEU A 437 -28.70 7.12 28.15
C LEU A 437 -30.10 6.89 27.55
N GLN A 438 -30.16 6.32 26.35
CA GLN A 438 -31.37 6.09 25.56
C GLN A 438 -31.70 4.59 25.42
N ASP A 439 -32.95 4.16 25.64
CA ASP A 439 -33.39 2.76 25.44
C ASP A 439 -33.82 2.49 23.99
N LEU A 440 -33.00 1.76 23.24
CA LEU A 440 -33.23 1.37 21.84
C LEU A 440 -34.36 0.35 21.66
N THR A 441 -34.91 -0.17 22.75
CA THR A 441 -35.92 -1.24 22.78
C THR A 441 -37.14 -0.94 23.65
N SER A 442 -37.30 0.31 24.08
CA SER A 442 -38.51 0.79 24.76
C SER A 442 -39.78 0.45 23.96
N GLY A 443 -40.87 0.16 24.68
CA GLY A 443 -42.17 -0.20 24.10
C GLY A 443 -42.22 -1.51 23.30
N SER A 444 -41.17 -2.35 23.33
CA SER A 444 -41.11 -3.59 22.52
C SER A 444 -41.45 -4.87 23.28
N VAL A 445 -41.85 -5.92 22.55
CA VAL A 445 -42.24 -7.25 23.09
C VAL A 445 -41.06 -8.15 23.49
N TYR A 446 -39.85 -7.58 23.63
CA TYR A 446 -38.64 -8.31 24.00
C TYR A 446 -38.50 -8.35 25.53
N ARG A 447 -37.98 -9.46 26.07
CA ARG A 447 -37.67 -9.60 27.51
C ARG A 447 -36.24 -9.22 27.87
N HIS A 448 -35.36 -9.16 26.88
CA HIS A 448 -33.96 -8.77 27.02
C HIS A 448 -33.40 -8.40 25.64
N SER A 449 -32.52 -7.40 25.58
CA SER A 449 -31.83 -6.95 24.37
C SER A 449 -30.44 -6.40 24.71
N GLN A 450 -29.52 -6.48 23.75
CA GLN A 450 -28.15 -5.95 23.86
C GLN A 450 -27.76 -5.27 22.55
N GLY A 451 -27.18 -4.07 22.62
CA GLY A 451 -26.41 -3.47 21.53
C GLY A 451 -24.95 -3.85 21.73
N VAL A 452 -24.37 -4.63 20.81
CA VAL A 452 -23.04 -5.23 21.00
C VAL A 452 -21.93 -4.46 20.32
N ALA A 453 -22.23 -3.79 19.20
CA ALA A 453 -21.27 -3.07 18.39
C ALA A 453 -21.92 -1.87 17.70
N ILE A 454 -21.19 -0.76 17.56
CA ILE A 454 -21.63 0.47 16.91
C ILE A 454 -20.63 0.89 15.82
N ALA A 455 -21.14 1.37 14.69
CA ALA A 455 -20.34 1.96 13.61
C ALA A 455 -20.33 3.51 13.70
N ASP A 456 -19.39 4.15 13.01
CA ASP A 456 -19.26 5.62 12.98
C ASP A 456 -20.49 6.30 12.34
N ASN A 457 -21.14 5.67 11.37
CA ASN A 457 -22.44 6.10 10.85
C ASN A 457 -23.63 5.95 11.83
N GLY A 458 -23.38 5.60 13.09
CA GLY A 458 -24.40 5.44 14.15
C GLY A 458 -25.22 4.16 14.08
N TYR A 459 -24.89 3.21 13.18
CA TYR A 459 -25.61 1.95 13.10
C TYR A 459 -25.18 1.01 14.23
N VAL A 460 -26.15 0.44 14.94
CA VAL A 460 -25.93 -0.43 16.10
C VAL A 460 -26.32 -1.85 15.76
N ALA A 461 -25.39 -2.80 15.81
CA ALA A 461 -25.69 -4.22 15.75
C ALA A 461 -26.04 -4.75 17.14
N GLY A 462 -27.00 -5.68 17.20
CA GLY A 462 -27.49 -6.23 18.46
C GLY A 462 -28.29 -7.51 18.29
N PHE A 463 -28.76 -8.05 19.41
CA PHE A 463 -29.71 -9.17 19.44
C PHE A 463 -30.74 -9.02 20.57
N ALA A 464 -31.92 -9.61 20.38
CA ALA A 464 -33.01 -9.54 21.34
C ALA A 464 -33.79 -10.87 21.50
N TYR A 465 -34.37 -11.07 22.69
CA TYR A 465 -35.13 -12.26 23.09
C TYR A 465 -36.63 -11.98 23.19
N ARG A 466 -37.47 -12.71 22.43
CA ARG A 466 -38.93 -12.47 22.39
C ARG A 466 -39.66 -13.17 23.55
N SER A 467 -40.77 -12.58 24.03
CA SER A 467 -41.45 -13.05 25.24
C SER A 467 -42.16 -14.41 25.14
N SER A 468 -42.48 -14.90 23.94
CA SER A 468 -43.43 -16.00 23.71
C SER A 468 -42.82 -17.40 23.53
N TYR A 469 -41.49 -17.54 23.55
CA TYR A 469 -40.83 -18.82 23.23
C TYR A 469 -39.90 -19.29 24.36
N ARG A 470 -39.67 -20.61 24.39
CA ARG A 470 -38.68 -21.26 25.26
C ARG A 470 -37.29 -20.64 25.03
N SER A 471 -36.46 -20.62 26.07
CA SER A 471 -35.11 -20.06 26.09
C SER A 471 -34.29 -20.47 24.86
N GLY A 472 -33.84 -19.50 24.06
CA GLY A 472 -32.93 -19.75 22.93
C GLY A 472 -33.18 -18.89 21.66
N GLN A 473 -34.36 -18.30 21.50
CA GLN A 473 -34.66 -17.50 20.29
C GLN A 473 -34.01 -16.11 20.32
N GLN A 474 -32.78 -16.03 19.80
CA GLN A 474 -32.08 -14.78 19.52
C GLN A 474 -32.49 -14.26 18.13
N ASN A 475 -32.80 -12.97 18.07
CA ASN A 475 -33.04 -12.26 16.82
C ASN A 475 -32.00 -11.15 16.66
N ALA A 476 -31.08 -11.33 15.72
CA ALA A 476 -30.12 -10.32 15.30
C ALA A 476 -30.82 -9.14 14.64
N PHE A 477 -30.34 -7.92 14.92
CA PHE A 477 -30.84 -6.70 14.32
C PHE A 477 -29.73 -5.69 14.09
N ILE A 478 -29.98 -4.77 13.16
CA ILE A 478 -29.30 -3.48 13.05
C ILE A 478 -30.31 -2.39 13.42
N TRP A 479 -29.93 -1.43 14.24
CA TRP A 479 -30.67 -0.18 14.43
C TRP A 479 -29.95 0.95 13.68
N ASN A 480 -30.70 1.79 12.96
CA ASN A 480 -30.16 2.75 11.99
C ASN A 480 -30.53 4.22 12.30
N GLY A 481 -30.65 4.59 13.58
CA GLY A 481 -31.16 5.91 14.00
C GLY A 481 -32.68 6.03 14.02
N SER A 482 -33.40 5.28 13.19
CA SER A 482 -34.86 5.46 12.99
C SER A 482 -35.68 4.17 13.17
N ARG A 483 -35.14 3.02 12.80
CA ARG A 483 -35.84 1.73 12.87
C ARG A 483 -34.87 0.58 13.11
N ARG A 484 -35.44 -0.56 13.52
CA ARG A 484 -34.74 -1.85 13.57
C ARG A 484 -34.92 -2.59 12.24
N ILE A 485 -33.82 -3.09 11.70
CA ILE A 485 -33.73 -3.94 10.52
C ILE A 485 -33.35 -5.34 11.03
N TYR A 486 -34.18 -6.34 10.74
CA TYR A 486 -33.92 -7.72 11.14
C TYR A 486 -32.83 -8.34 10.26
N LEU A 487 -31.92 -9.10 10.87
CA LEU A 487 -30.92 -9.88 10.16
C LEU A 487 -31.35 -11.36 10.15
N PRO A 488 -31.74 -11.92 8.98
CA PRO A 488 -32.23 -13.29 8.89
C PRO A 488 -31.09 -14.31 9.08
N PRO A 489 -31.38 -15.50 9.62
CA PRO A 489 -30.40 -16.58 9.67
C PRO A 489 -29.97 -17.04 8.26
N ALA A 490 -28.81 -17.69 8.17
CA ALA A 490 -28.39 -18.38 6.96
C ALA A 490 -29.32 -19.55 6.62
N ASP A 491 -29.33 -19.99 5.36
CA ASP A 491 -30.17 -21.09 4.90
C ASP A 491 -29.98 -22.37 5.73
N GLY A 492 -31.09 -22.96 6.19
CA GLY A 492 -31.11 -24.12 7.09
C GLY A 492 -31.05 -23.79 8.60
N PHE A 493 -30.86 -22.53 8.98
CA PHE A 493 -30.82 -22.08 10.37
C PHE A 493 -32.12 -21.35 10.76
N ARG A 494 -32.41 -21.27 12.07
CA ARG A 494 -33.68 -20.74 12.61
C ARG A 494 -33.54 -19.40 13.32
N PHE A 495 -32.40 -19.15 13.94
CA PHE A 495 -32.14 -17.97 14.76
C PHE A 495 -30.82 -17.32 14.35
N ALA A 496 -30.64 -16.04 14.68
CA ALA A 496 -29.45 -15.28 14.34
C ALA A 496 -29.02 -14.43 15.52
N ARG A 497 -27.70 -14.27 15.68
CA ARG A 497 -27.07 -13.36 16.64
C ARG A 497 -25.99 -12.57 15.93
N ALA A 498 -26.04 -11.25 16.05
CA ALA A 498 -24.96 -10.36 15.65
C ALA A 498 -24.01 -10.15 16.85
N GLU A 499 -22.71 -10.00 16.56
CA GLU A 499 -21.65 -9.76 17.54
C GLU A 499 -20.83 -8.51 17.21
N SER A 500 -20.63 -8.18 15.92
CA SER A 500 -19.83 -7.03 15.48
C SER A 500 -20.35 -6.41 14.17
N ILE A 501 -20.09 -5.11 13.99
CA ILE A 501 -20.46 -4.29 12.83
C ILE A 501 -19.24 -3.51 12.33
N SER A 502 -19.11 -3.31 11.03
CA SER A 502 -18.07 -2.44 10.45
C SER A 502 -18.52 -1.80 9.14
N GLU A 503 -17.95 -0.63 8.83
CA GLU A 503 -18.12 0.07 7.55
C GLU A 503 -17.21 -0.52 6.48
N TYR A 504 -17.75 -1.47 5.72
CA TYR A 504 -17.10 -2.11 4.59
C TYR A 504 -17.07 -1.18 3.36
N ARG A 505 -15.86 -0.89 2.86
CA ARG A 505 -15.68 0.01 1.70
C ARG A 505 -15.55 -0.76 0.39
N LEU A 506 -16.59 -0.69 -0.45
CA LEU A 506 -16.51 -1.11 -1.84
C LEU A 506 -16.05 0.04 -2.75
N ASN A 507 -14.87 -0.09 -3.34
CA ASN A 507 -14.41 0.69 -4.51
C ASN A 507 -14.67 2.23 -4.45
N ASN A 508 -14.45 2.85 -3.29
CA ASN A 508 -14.67 4.28 -3.02
C ASN A 508 -16.11 4.81 -3.21
N ALA A 509 -17.14 3.95 -3.26
CA ALA A 509 -18.54 4.37 -3.36
C ALA A 509 -19.41 3.62 -2.33
N THR A 510 -20.09 4.39 -1.46
CA THR A 510 -20.95 3.95 -0.34
C THR A 510 -20.28 3.04 0.70
N SER A 511 -20.23 3.50 1.96
CA SER A 511 -19.98 2.62 3.10
C SER A 511 -21.12 1.59 3.19
N VAL A 512 -20.82 0.34 2.87
CA VAL A 512 -21.72 -0.79 3.09
C VAL A 512 -21.52 -1.25 4.52
N VAL A 513 -22.59 -1.60 5.22
CA VAL A 513 -22.46 -2.21 6.55
C VAL A 513 -22.23 -3.70 6.40
N ALA A 514 -21.14 -4.20 6.98
CA ALA A 514 -20.92 -5.61 7.24
C ALA A 514 -21.24 -5.90 8.72
N VAL A 515 -22.07 -6.91 8.97
CA VAL A 515 -22.30 -7.45 10.33
C VAL A 515 -21.84 -8.90 10.37
N VAL A 516 -21.24 -9.31 11.48
CA VAL A 516 -20.87 -10.71 11.71
C VAL A 516 -21.40 -11.23 13.04
N GLY A 517 -21.48 -12.55 13.15
CA GLY A 517 -22.00 -13.24 14.31
C GLY A 517 -22.22 -14.73 14.02
N ALA A 518 -23.38 -15.27 14.38
CA ALA A 518 -23.74 -16.66 14.12
C ALA A 518 -25.22 -16.88 13.76
N SER A 519 -25.47 -17.88 12.93
CA SER A 519 -26.79 -18.47 12.68
C SER A 519 -26.93 -19.77 13.44
N LEU A 520 -28.09 -20.02 14.07
CA LEU A 520 -28.32 -21.14 14.99
C LEU A 520 -29.51 -22.00 14.56
N THR A 521 -29.38 -23.33 14.63
CA THR A 521 -30.42 -24.27 14.14
C THR A 521 -31.63 -24.37 15.08
N GLY A 522 -31.48 -23.99 16.35
CA GLY A 522 -32.49 -24.18 17.38
C GLY A 522 -32.68 -25.63 17.85
N GLY A 523 -31.95 -26.58 17.26
CA GLY A 523 -31.76 -27.93 17.77
C GLY A 523 -30.34 -28.10 18.33
N THR A 524 -30.08 -29.22 18.98
CA THR A 524 -28.77 -29.50 19.57
C THR A 524 -28.01 -30.57 18.79
N ASP A 525 -26.69 -30.52 18.91
CA ASP A 525 -25.80 -31.61 18.52
C ASP A 525 -25.85 -32.79 19.53
N LYS A 526 -24.93 -33.76 19.34
CA LYS A 526 -24.79 -34.96 20.16
C LYS A 526 -24.38 -34.73 21.63
N SER A 527 -23.89 -33.55 22.00
CA SER A 527 -23.60 -33.18 23.41
C SER A 527 -24.56 -32.13 23.97
N GLY A 528 -25.68 -31.85 23.29
CA GLY A 528 -26.70 -30.93 23.79
C GLY A 528 -26.40 -29.44 23.57
N ALA A 529 -25.35 -29.07 22.83
CA ALA A 529 -25.11 -27.67 22.49
C ALA A 529 -25.86 -27.27 21.21
N THR A 530 -26.34 -26.02 21.13
CA THR A 530 -27.07 -25.54 19.93
C THR A 530 -26.11 -25.31 18.78
N ILE A 531 -26.37 -25.98 17.64
CA ILE A 531 -25.53 -25.86 16.44
C ILE A 531 -25.56 -24.42 15.93
N ALA A 532 -24.39 -23.82 15.83
CA ALA A 532 -24.17 -22.44 15.44
C ALA A 532 -23.06 -22.35 14.38
N GLN A 533 -23.26 -21.51 13.37
CA GLN A 533 -22.29 -21.30 12.28
C GLN A 533 -22.00 -19.81 12.11
N ALA A 534 -20.72 -19.48 12.00
CA ALA A 534 -20.22 -18.14 11.76
C ALA A 534 -20.88 -17.55 10.52
N THR A 535 -21.54 -16.41 10.69
CA THR A 535 -22.37 -15.81 9.64
C THR A 535 -21.94 -14.38 9.41
N LEU A 536 -21.92 -14.00 8.14
CA LEU A 536 -21.66 -12.67 7.62
C LEU A 536 -22.93 -12.15 6.92
N TRP A 537 -23.37 -10.96 7.32
CA TRP A 537 -24.42 -10.20 6.65
C TRP A 537 -23.77 -9.02 5.91
N ARG A 538 -23.91 -8.97 4.57
CA ARG A 538 -23.31 -7.95 3.71
C ARG A 538 -24.19 -7.73 2.48
N ASN A 539 -24.51 -6.48 2.12
CA ASN A 539 -25.33 -6.15 0.93
C ASN A 539 -26.68 -6.91 0.85
N ASN A 540 -27.42 -7.00 1.97
CA ASN A 540 -28.65 -7.80 2.12
C ASN A 540 -28.50 -9.30 1.78
N ARG A 541 -27.27 -9.82 1.66
CA ARG A 541 -26.98 -11.25 1.55
C ARG A 541 -26.49 -11.78 2.90
N VAL A 542 -26.87 -13.02 3.17
CA VAL A 542 -26.34 -13.81 4.29
C VAL A 542 -25.32 -14.79 3.72
N SER A 543 -24.21 -15.01 4.42
CA SER A 543 -23.19 -15.99 4.04
C SER A 543 -22.72 -16.74 5.26
N ASN A 544 -22.86 -18.07 5.22
CA ASN A 544 -22.24 -18.97 6.19
C ASN A 544 -20.75 -19.10 5.83
N LEU A 545 -19.86 -18.91 6.81
CA LEU A 545 -18.42 -18.95 6.64
C LEU A 545 -17.82 -20.37 6.84
N GLY A 546 -18.62 -21.33 7.30
CA GLY A 546 -18.21 -22.71 7.58
C GLY A 546 -17.58 -22.91 8.97
N THR A 547 -16.79 -23.96 9.13
CA THR A 547 -16.04 -24.30 10.35
C THR A 547 -14.61 -24.73 10.00
N LEU A 548 -13.77 -25.00 11.01
CA LEU A 548 -12.46 -25.65 10.84
C LEU A 548 -12.58 -27.20 10.74
N GLY A 549 -13.73 -27.72 10.29
CA GLY A 549 -14.04 -29.15 10.20
C GLY A 549 -14.89 -29.70 11.35
N GLY A 550 -15.03 -28.95 12.44
CA GLY A 550 -15.96 -29.27 13.54
C GLY A 550 -17.39 -28.82 13.29
N SER A 551 -18.20 -28.82 14.34
CA SER A 551 -19.66 -28.58 14.26
C SER A 551 -20.12 -27.15 14.55
N HIS A 552 -19.28 -26.32 15.19
CA HIS A 552 -19.63 -24.94 15.55
C HIS A 552 -18.64 -23.92 15.00
N SER A 553 -19.13 -22.72 14.74
CA SER A 553 -18.31 -21.54 14.56
C SER A 553 -19.08 -20.27 14.93
N PHE A 554 -18.36 -19.24 15.37
CA PHE A 554 -18.87 -17.93 15.71
C PHE A 554 -17.89 -16.88 15.18
N ALA A 555 -18.35 -15.97 14.33
CA ALA A 555 -17.59 -14.77 14.00
C ALA A 555 -17.82 -13.73 15.11
N LEU A 556 -16.75 -13.10 15.58
CA LEU A 556 -16.78 -12.18 16.72
C LEU A 556 -16.42 -10.74 16.33
N ALA A 557 -15.57 -10.55 15.32
CA ALA A 557 -15.23 -9.23 14.79
C ALA A 557 -15.00 -9.22 13.28
N VAL A 558 -15.20 -8.04 12.67
CA VAL A 558 -14.94 -7.76 11.25
C VAL A 558 -14.32 -6.36 11.13
N ASN A 559 -13.30 -6.20 10.27
CA ASN A 559 -12.71 -4.90 9.96
C ASN A 559 -13.30 -4.30 8.65
N ALA A 560 -13.00 -3.04 8.35
CA ALA A 560 -13.50 -2.32 7.17
C ALA A 560 -12.97 -2.91 5.85
N SER A 561 -11.84 -3.62 5.91
CA SER A 561 -11.27 -4.40 4.82
C SER A 561 -12.07 -5.68 4.52
N GLY A 562 -12.92 -6.14 5.44
CA GLY A 562 -13.80 -7.31 5.28
C GLY A 562 -13.23 -8.62 5.84
N THR A 563 -12.08 -8.57 6.49
CA THR A 563 -11.47 -9.70 7.23
C THR A 563 -12.29 -9.96 8.49
N VAL A 564 -12.69 -11.23 8.68
CA VAL A 564 -13.51 -11.69 9.79
C VAL A 564 -12.67 -12.58 10.71
N VAL A 565 -12.82 -12.42 12.02
CA VAL A 565 -12.18 -13.29 13.02
C VAL A 565 -13.20 -13.83 14.01
N GLY A 566 -12.86 -14.94 14.66
CA GLY A 566 -13.74 -15.54 15.65
C GLY A 566 -13.18 -16.83 16.25
N LYS A 567 -14.06 -17.80 16.47
CA LYS A 567 -13.72 -19.14 16.98
C LYS A 567 -14.50 -20.23 16.24
N ALA A 568 -13.88 -21.38 16.02
CA ALA A 568 -14.50 -22.52 15.33
C ALA A 568 -14.00 -23.85 15.92
N ASP A 569 -14.88 -24.85 15.93
CA ASP A 569 -14.55 -26.20 16.36
C ASP A 569 -13.68 -26.90 15.30
N LEU A 570 -12.70 -27.66 15.78
CA LEU A 570 -11.96 -28.66 14.99
C LEU A 570 -12.78 -29.95 14.83
N PRO A 571 -12.42 -30.84 13.87
CA PRO A 571 -13.10 -32.13 13.70
C PRO A 571 -12.82 -33.12 14.84
N ASP A 572 -11.73 -32.94 15.59
CA ASP A 572 -11.30 -33.82 16.68
C ASP A 572 -11.77 -33.36 18.07
N THR A 573 -11.85 -34.31 18.99
CA THR A 573 -12.10 -34.08 20.41
C THR A 573 -10.93 -34.62 21.22
N GLU A 574 -10.46 -33.86 22.21
CA GLU A 574 -9.41 -34.29 23.11
C GLU A 574 -10.01 -34.69 24.46
N ASN A 575 -9.77 -35.92 24.91
CA ASN A 575 -10.38 -36.46 26.15
C ASN A 575 -11.92 -36.31 26.21
N GLY A 576 -12.60 -36.38 25.06
CA GLY A 576 -14.04 -36.15 24.93
C GLY A 576 -14.48 -34.68 24.99
N THR A 577 -13.55 -33.74 25.22
CA THR A 577 -13.81 -32.30 25.14
C THR A 577 -13.59 -31.77 23.73
N ARG A 578 -14.38 -30.77 23.33
CA ARG A 578 -14.25 -30.14 22.02
C ARG A 578 -13.06 -29.21 22.00
N ARG A 579 -12.33 -29.24 20.89
CA ARG A 579 -11.24 -28.31 20.61
C ARG A 579 -11.80 -27.18 19.75
N THR A 580 -11.66 -25.94 20.22
CA THR A 580 -12.23 -24.76 19.57
C THR A 580 -11.12 -23.74 19.37
N HIS A 581 -10.69 -23.53 18.13
CA HIS A 581 -9.57 -22.65 17.82
C HIS A 581 -10.02 -21.25 17.35
N PRO A 582 -9.22 -20.20 17.58
CA PRO A 582 -9.36 -18.93 16.89
C PRO A 582 -9.20 -19.12 15.37
N PHE A 583 -10.03 -18.44 14.57
CA PHE A 583 -9.88 -18.42 13.12
C PHE A 583 -9.77 -16.99 12.56
N VAL A 584 -9.18 -16.90 11.38
CA VAL A 584 -9.31 -15.75 10.46
C VAL A 584 -9.94 -16.20 9.15
N TRP A 585 -10.77 -15.36 8.55
CA TRP A 585 -11.42 -15.59 7.27
C TRP A 585 -11.42 -14.31 6.44
N ASP A 586 -11.14 -14.42 5.15
CA ASP A 586 -11.32 -13.34 4.19
C ASP A 586 -11.86 -13.89 2.86
N SER A 587 -12.69 -13.10 2.20
CA SER A 587 -13.15 -13.33 0.83
C SER A 587 -12.01 -13.51 -0.20
N GLU A 588 -10.82 -12.93 0.02
CA GLU A 588 -9.66 -13.17 -0.87
C GLU A 588 -8.91 -14.48 -0.58
N TYR A 589 -8.93 -15.00 0.66
CA TYR A 589 -8.12 -16.15 1.08
C TYR A 589 -8.84 -17.50 1.01
N GLY A 590 -10.17 -17.53 0.95
CA GLY A 590 -10.96 -18.74 0.71
C GLY A 590 -11.59 -19.33 2.00
N PRO A 591 -11.23 -20.56 2.42
CA PRO A 591 -11.80 -21.18 3.63
C PRO A 591 -11.27 -20.52 4.92
N MET A 592 -11.88 -20.84 6.06
CA MET A 592 -11.36 -20.43 7.38
C MET A 592 -9.93 -20.93 7.58
N LEU A 593 -9.05 -20.05 8.06
CA LEU A 593 -7.69 -20.37 8.46
C LEU A 593 -7.62 -20.50 9.98
N ASP A 594 -7.13 -21.64 10.45
CA ASP A 594 -6.83 -21.89 11.86
C ASP A 594 -5.62 -21.05 12.30
N LEU A 595 -5.75 -20.29 13.38
CA LEU A 595 -4.65 -19.53 13.99
C LEU A 595 -3.92 -20.33 15.08
N GLY A 596 -4.48 -21.46 15.53
CA GLY A 596 -3.96 -22.24 16.66
C GLY A 596 -4.16 -21.57 18.02
N THR A 597 -3.50 -22.12 19.03
CA THR A 597 -3.62 -21.70 20.44
C THR A 597 -2.24 -21.44 21.07
N LEU A 598 -2.22 -20.94 22.30
CA LEU A 598 -1.03 -20.88 23.17
C LEU A 598 -0.60 -22.28 23.71
N GLY A 599 -0.96 -23.36 23.00
CA GLY A 599 -0.63 -24.74 23.34
C GLY A 599 -1.66 -25.49 24.19
N GLY A 600 -2.84 -24.89 24.43
CA GLY A 600 -4.02 -25.56 25.01
C GLY A 600 -5.10 -25.87 23.95
N ASN A 601 -6.31 -26.22 24.38
CA ASN A 601 -7.34 -26.79 23.49
C ASN A 601 -8.46 -25.83 23.09
N SER A 602 -8.40 -24.59 23.57
CA SER A 602 -9.44 -23.59 23.31
C SER A 602 -8.87 -22.19 23.10
N GLY A 603 -9.55 -21.40 22.28
CA GLY A 603 -9.28 -19.97 22.10
C GLY A 603 -10.34 -19.28 21.25
N ALA A 604 -10.30 -17.96 21.23
CA ALA A 604 -11.14 -17.13 20.37
C ALA A 604 -10.41 -15.84 20.00
N ALA A 605 -10.46 -15.47 18.72
CA ALA A 605 -10.06 -14.15 18.26
C ALA A 605 -11.23 -13.18 18.46
N CYS A 606 -11.04 -12.15 19.28
CA CYS A 606 -12.09 -11.21 19.68
C CYS A 606 -12.12 -9.94 18.84
N ALA A 607 -10.97 -9.48 18.34
CA ALA A 607 -10.88 -8.29 17.50
C ALA A 607 -9.76 -8.39 16.47
N VAL A 608 -9.90 -7.61 15.40
CA VAL A 608 -8.92 -7.48 14.32
C VAL A 608 -8.84 -6.02 13.86
N SER A 609 -7.62 -5.50 13.76
CA SER A 609 -7.36 -4.14 13.28
C SER A 609 -7.22 -4.07 11.75
N GLU A 610 -7.27 -2.86 11.18
CA GLU A 610 -7.09 -2.64 9.72
C GLU A 610 -5.69 -3.04 9.19
N ASN A 611 -4.68 -3.12 10.05
CA ASN A 611 -3.35 -3.64 9.67
C ASN A 611 -3.22 -5.16 9.81
N GLY A 612 -4.31 -5.87 10.11
CA GLY A 612 -4.34 -7.33 10.25
C GLY A 612 -3.71 -7.85 11.54
N THR A 613 -3.64 -7.05 12.60
CA THR A 613 -3.28 -7.55 13.94
C THR A 613 -4.54 -8.10 14.59
N ILE A 614 -4.50 -9.37 15.00
CA ILE A 614 -5.61 -10.07 15.64
C ILE A 614 -5.31 -10.21 17.13
N VAL A 615 -6.31 -9.95 17.97
CA VAL A 615 -6.21 -10.14 19.42
C VAL A 615 -7.36 -10.98 19.95
N GLY A 616 -7.15 -11.63 21.08
CA GLY A 616 -8.17 -12.46 21.70
C GLY A 616 -7.69 -13.11 22.99
N TYR A 617 -8.22 -14.28 23.29
CA TYR A 617 -7.79 -15.11 24.41
C TYR A 617 -7.63 -16.57 23.99
N SER A 618 -6.67 -17.27 24.59
CA SER A 618 -6.37 -18.66 24.29
C SER A 618 -5.89 -19.38 25.54
N GLN A 619 -6.22 -20.66 25.62
CA GLN A 619 -5.69 -21.55 26.62
C GLN A 619 -4.22 -21.85 26.35
N THR A 620 -3.39 -21.74 27.38
CA THR A 620 -1.98 -22.12 27.38
C THR A 620 -1.83 -23.63 27.59
N LYS A 621 -0.64 -24.18 27.35
CA LYS A 621 -0.31 -25.57 27.68
C LYS A 621 -0.53 -25.94 29.17
N GLN A 622 -0.59 -24.96 30.07
CA GLN A 622 -0.87 -25.15 31.51
C GLN A 622 -2.37 -25.10 31.84
N GLY A 623 -3.25 -24.97 30.85
CA GLY A 623 -4.71 -24.90 31.03
C GLY A 623 -5.24 -23.51 31.42
N LYS A 624 -4.37 -22.53 31.71
CA LYS A 624 -4.72 -21.12 31.99
C LYS A 624 -5.16 -20.41 30.71
N VAL A 625 -6.03 -19.40 30.82
CA VAL A 625 -6.50 -18.59 29.68
C VAL A 625 -5.79 -17.25 29.69
N HIS A 626 -4.97 -16.99 28.67
CA HIS A 626 -4.22 -15.75 28.51
C HIS A 626 -4.64 -15.00 27.25
N ALA A 627 -4.46 -13.69 27.26
CA ALA A 627 -4.60 -12.84 26.09
C ALA A 627 -3.52 -13.18 25.06
N PHE A 628 -3.85 -13.13 23.77
CA PHE A 628 -2.88 -13.35 22.71
C PHE A 628 -2.94 -12.27 21.63
N VAL A 629 -1.86 -12.18 20.86
CA VAL A 629 -1.79 -11.47 19.58
C VAL A 629 -1.32 -12.40 18.45
N ALA A 630 -1.91 -12.26 17.26
CA ALA A 630 -1.59 -13.01 16.05
C ALA A 630 -1.69 -12.12 14.79
N SER A 631 -1.31 -12.66 13.63
CA SER A 631 -1.37 -11.98 12.33
C SER A 631 -2.45 -12.58 11.43
N ALA A 632 -3.25 -11.73 10.79
CA ALA A 632 -4.26 -12.13 9.80
C ALA A 632 -3.65 -12.78 8.54
N ASN A 633 -2.34 -12.62 8.30
CA ASN A 633 -1.64 -13.31 7.22
C ASN A 633 -1.37 -14.80 7.52
N GLY A 634 -1.63 -15.25 8.75
CA GLY A 634 -1.29 -16.59 9.21
C GLY A 634 0.22 -16.85 9.31
N GLY A 635 0.59 -18.12 9.39
CA GLY A 635 1.98 -18.61 9.37
C GLY A 635 2.71 -18.56 10.72
N ASP A 636 2.47 -17.53 11.53
CA ASP A 636 3.00 -17.42 12.89
C ASP A 636 2.00 -17.90 13.95
N ALA A 637 2.48 -18.64 14.95
CA ALA A 637 1.68 -19.08 16.08
C ALA A 637 1.26 -17.88 16.98
N PRO A 638 0.15 -17.97 17.73
CA PRO A 638 -0.28 -16.90 18.62
C PRO A 638 0.78 -16.62 19.69
N ARG A 639 1.04 -15.34 19.97
CA ARG A 639 1.95 -14.93 21.04
C ARG A 639 1.17 -14.48 22.26
N ASP A 640 1.56 -14.99 23.42
CA ASP A 640 1.05 -14.60 24.73
C ASP A 640 1.31 -13.10 25.00
N LEU A 641 0.29 -12.39 25.51
CA LEU A 641 0.36 -10.99 25.95
C LEU A 641 0.54 -10.85 27.48
N GLY A 642 0.56 -11.97 28.21
CA GLY A 642 0.78 -12.03 29.65
C GLY A 642 -0.42 -11.57 30.48
N THR A 643 -0.18 -11.49 31.79
CA THR A 643 -1.15 -11.08 32.82
C THR A 643 -0.60 -9.90 33.62
N LEU A 644 -1.46 -9.19 34.37
CA LEU A 644 -0.95 -8.28 35.40
C LEU A 644 -0.15 -9.07 36.44
N ARG A 645 0.82 -8.44 37.10
CA ARG A 645 1.63 -9.07 38.14
C ARG A 645 0.74 -9.68 39.24
N GLY A 646 0.82 -11.00 39.41
CA GLY A 646 -0.01 -11.77 40.36
C GLY A 646 -1.35 -12.28 39.78
N GLY A 647 -1.66 -11.96 38.53
CA GLY A 647 -2.76 -12.55 37.77
C GLY A 647 -2.39 -13.87 37.10
N ASP A 648 -3.35 -14.77 36.99
CA ASP A 648 -3.21 -16.10 36.35
C ASP A 648 -4.14 -16.27 35.14
N GLY A 649 -4.82 -15.21 34.73
CA GLY A 649 -5.57 -15.15 33.47
C GLY A 649 -5.62 -13.74 32.86
N SER A 650 -5.85 -13.70 31.54
CA SER A 650 -6.10 -12.47 30.80
C SER A 650 -6.88 -12.74 29.50
N ALA A 651 -7.52 -11.70 28.98
CA ALA A 651 -8.19 -11.71 27.69
C ALA A 651 -8.11 -10.32 27.05
N ALA A 652 -7.75 -10.25 25.76
CA ALA A 652 -7.86 -9.04 24.96
C ALA A 652 -9.22 -9.05 24.22
N TYR A 653 -9.94 -7.93 24.25
CA TYR A 653 -11.27 -7.82 23.65
C TYR A 653 -11.32 -6.87 22.45
N ALA A 654 -10.51 -5.82 22.43
CA ALA A 654 -10.46 -4.86 21.33
C ALA A 654 -9.05 -4.33 21.06
N ILE A 655 -8.82 -3.84 19.84
CA ILE A 655 -7.57 -3.22 19.38
C ILE A 655 -7.88 -2.06 18.43
N ASN A 656 -7.32 -0.88 18.69
CA ASN A 656 -7.52 0.27 17.79
C ASN A 656 -6.44 0.37 16.70
N GLY A 657 -6.64 1.27 15.73
CA GLY A 657 -5.71 1.47 14.60
C GLY A 657 -4.29 1.94 14.99
N HIS A 658 -4.07 2.39 16.22
CA HIS A 658 -2.74 2.72 16.74
C HIS A 658 -1.99 1.49 17.27
N GLY A 659 -2.69 0.39 17.53
CA GLY A 659 -2.17 -0.85 18.11
C GLY A 659 -2.32 -0.94 19.63
N ALA A 660 -3.07 -0.02 20.26
CA ALA A 660 -3.43 -0.15 21.67
C ALA A 660 -4.53 -1.21 21.82
N ILE A 661 -4.34 -2.13 22.76
CA ILE A 661 -5.21 -3.30 22.99
C ILE A 661 -5.83 -3.14 24.37
N VAL A 662 -7.13 -3.41 24.52
CA VAL A 662 -7.80 -3.38 25.83
C VAL A 662 -8.48 -4.69 26.17
N GLY A 663 -8.67 -4.94 27.46
CA GLY A 663 -9.27 -6.18 27.92
C GLY A 663 -9.40 -6.30 29.44
N GLN A 664 -9.15 -7.52 29.92
CA GLN A 664 -9.18 -7.89 31.33
C GLN A 664 -7.95 -8.73 31.70
N SER A 665 -7.45 -8.56 32.92
CA SER A 665 -6.62 -9.57 33.59
C SER A 665 -7.25 -9.97 34.92
N SER A 666 -7.27 -11.25 35.23
CA SER A 666 -7.88 -11.84 36.42
C SER A 666 -6.82 -12.39 37.37
N GLY A 667 -7.04 -12.20 38.67
CA GLY A 667 -6.33 -12.95 39.72
C GLY A 667 -6.97 -14.31 40.01
N PRO A 668 -6.35 -15.12 40.89
CA PRO A 668 -6.85 -16.47 41.24
C PRO A 668 -8.28 -16.51 41.78
N ASN A 669 -8.76 -15.39 42.36
CA ASN A 669 -10.12 -15.23 42.86
C ASN A 669 -11.13 -14.73 41.80
N GLN A 670 -10.75 -14.71 40.52
CA GLN A 670 -11.55 -14.28 39.36
C GLN A 670 -12.06 -12.83 39.36
N ASN A 671 -11.68 -11.99 40.34
CA ASN A 671 -11.86 -10.54 40.22
C ASN A 671 -10.99 -10.04 39.05
N GLY A 672 -11.66 -9.57 37.99
CA GLY A 672 -11.02 -8.95 36.85
C GLY A 672 -10.62 -7.51 37.12
N ARG A 673 -9.51 -7.07 36.53
CA ARG A 673 -9.09 -5.67 36.42
C ARG A 673 -9.04 -5.30 34.95
N ALA A 674 -9.57 -4.13 34.60
CA ALA A 674 -9.51 -3.60 33.23
C ALA A 674 -8.06 -3.25 32.86
N VAL A 675 -7.58 -3.75 31.73
CA VAL A 675 -6.18 -3.56 31.29
C VAL A 675 -6.07 -2.95 29.91
N ILE A 676 -4.92 -2.31 29.67
CA ILE A 676 -4.46 -1.85 28.37
C ILE A 676 -3.02 -2.31 28.11
N TRP A 677 -2.76 -2.81 26.92
CA TRP A 677 -1.41 -2.95 26.36
C TRP A 677 -1.20 -1.80 25.38
N SER A 678 -0.20 -0.94 25.62
CA SER A 678 0.03 0.27 24.81
C SER A 678 0.51 -0.02 23.37
N SER A 679 0.99 -1.24 23.13
CA SER A 679 1.27 -1.80 21.81
C SER A 679 1.18 -3.33 21.89
N PRO A 680 1.16 -4.07 20.77
CA PRO A 680 1.20 -5.54 20.78
C PRO A 680 2.38 -6.14 21.54
N ASN A 681 3.49 -5.40 21.68
CA ASN A 681 4.72 -5.85 22.34
C ASN A 681 4.87 -5.32 23.78
N ALA A 682 3.91 -4.56 24.29
CA ALA A 682 3.95 -4.00 25.65
C ALA A 682 3.51 -5.04 26.69
N GLU A 683 3.84 -4.79 27.96
CA GLU A 683 3.24 -5.49 29.10
C GLU A 683 1.83 -4.91 29.41
N PRO A 684 0.94 -5.68 30.06
CA PRO A 684 -0.37 -5.17 30.49
C PRO A 684 -0.24 -4.11 31.59
N ILE A 685 -0.94 -3.00 31.42
CA ILE A 685 -1.05 -1.90 32.37
C ILE A 685 -2.47 -1.91 32.94
N ASP A 686 -2.62 -1.75 34.26
CA ASP A 686 -3.93 -1.62 34.90
C ASP A 686 -4.52 -0.21 34.72
N LEU A 687 -5.70 -0.13 34.12
CA LEU A 687 -6.40 1.13 33.89
C LEU A 687 -6.84 1.81 35.21
N ASN A 688 -7.05 1.06 36.29
CA ASN A 688 -7.40 1.64 37.60
C ASN A 688 -6.28 2.56 38.14
N GLU A 689 -5.03 2.23 37.86
CA GLU A 689 -3.85 2.98 38.33
C GLU A 689 -3.60 4.26 37.49
N HIS A 690 -4.18 4.32 36.29
CA HIS A 690 -4.12 5.46 35.36
C HIS A 690 -5.33 6.41 35.43
N LEU A 691 -6.25 6.21 36.36
CA LEU A 691 -7.35 7.15 36.57
C LEU A 691 -6.86 8.53 37.08
N VAL A 692 -7.64 9.58 36.81
CA VAL A 692 -7.48 10.88 37.48
C VAL A 692 -7.87 10.78 38.96
N ARG A 693 -7.26 11.62 39.80
CA ARG A 693 -7.44 11.58 41.27
C ARG A 693 -8.90 11.74 41.73
N SER A 694 -9.76 12.41 40.96
CA SER A 694 -11.19 12.52 41.26
C SER A 694 -11.91 11.18 41.10
N ALA A 695 -11.67 10.46 39.99
CA ALA A 695 -12.27 9.15 39.73
C ALA A 695 -11.75 8.06 40.67
N MET A 696 -10.46 8.11 41.06
CA MET A 696 -9.92 7.24 42.13
C MET A 696 -10.65 7.45 43.45
N ARG A 697 -11.02 8.69 43.78
CA ARG A 697 -11.72 9.05 45.03
C ARG A 697 -13.22 8.76 45.02
N SER A 698 -13.85 8.62 43.85
CA SER A 698 -15.27 8.24 43.76
C SER A 698 -15.51 6.74 43.96
N GLY A 699 -14.46 5.93 44.18
CA GLY A 699 -14.58 4.51 44.47
C GLY A 699 -14.84 3.64 43.24
N TRP A 700 -14.43 4.08 42.04
CA TRP A 700 -14.45 3.25 40.84
C TRP A 700 -13.45 2.09 40.94
N HIS A 701 -13.90 0.90 40.58
CA HIS A 701 -13.07 -0.26 40.30
C HIS A 701 -13.42 -0.83 38.92
N LEU A 702 -12.58 -0.61 37.92
CA LEU A 702 -12.79 -1.05 36.54
C LEU A 702 -12.48 -2.55 36.42
N GLU A 703 -13.50 -3.36 36.11
CA GLU A 703 -13.40 -4.83 36.03
C GLU A 703 -12.98 -5.32 34.64
N THR A 704 -13.47 -4.65 33.59
CA THR A 704 -13.26 -5.04 32.19
C THR A 704 -13.28 -3.82 31.29
N ALA A 705 -12.27 -3.65 30.43
CA ALA A 705 -12.37 -2.81 29.24
C ALA A 705 -12.80 -3.68 28.05
N ARG A 706 -13.86 -3.28 27.35
CA ARG A 706 -14.51 -4.06 26.29
C ARG A 706 -14.16 -3.57 24.89
N ASP A 707 -14.03 -2.26 24.70
CA ASP A 707 -13.76 -1.64 23.41
C ASP A 707 -12.92 -0.35 23.54
N ILE A 708 -12.22 0.02 22.47
CA ILE A 708 -11.34 1.20 22.38
C ILE A 708 -11.39 1.84 20.98
N ASN A 709 -11.74 3.12 20.89
CA ASN A 709 -11.82 3.85 19.62
C ASN A 709 -10.45 4.42 19.18
N ALA A 710 -10.41 5.07 18.01
CA ALA A 710 -9.17 5.65 17.47
C ALA A 710 -8.64 6.83 18.30
N HIS A 711 -9.52 7.55 19.00
CA HIS A 711 -9.19 8.62 19.94
C HIS A 711 -8.64 8.10 21.29
N GLY A 712 -8.67 6.78 21.52
CA GLY A 712 -8.23 6.16 22.76
C GLY A 712 -9.23 6.27 23.91
N GLN A 713 -10.50 6.59 23.62
CA GLN A 713 -11.58 6.41 24.60
C GLN A 713 -11.87 4.92 24.76
N ILE A 714 -12.13 4.49 26.00
CA ILE A 714 -12.26 3.07 26.36
C ILE A 714 -13.58 2.87 27.10
N VAL A 715 -14.36 1.87 26.70
CA VAL A 715 -15.62 1.54 27.38
C VAL A 715 -15.60 0.15 28.00
N GLY A 716 -16.49 -0.09 28.97
CA GLY A 716 -16.61 -1.39 29.59
C GLY A 716 -17.54 -1.39 30.80
N GLN A 717 -17.18 -2.15 31.83
CA GLN A 717 -17.93 -2.23 33.09
C GLN A 717 -17.01 -2.19 34.30
N GLY A 718 -17.47 -1.55 35.36
CA GLY A 718 -16.78 -1.48 36.64
C GLY A 718 -17.75 -1.38 37.81
N VAL A 719 -17.25 -1.56 39.02
CA VAL A 719 -18.00 -1.38 40.25
C VAL A 719 -17.84 0.05 40.75
N ILE A 720 -18.95 0.70 41.09
CA ILE A 720 -19.00 1.95 41.85
C ILE A 720 -20.10 1.85 42.91
N GLY A 721 -19.80 2.19 44.16
CA GLY A 721 -20.76 2.10 45.27
C GLY A 721 -21.38 0.71 45.48
N GLY A 722 -20.70 -0.37 45.07
CA GLY A 722 -21.19 -1.75 45.14
C GLY A 722 -22.15 -2.18 44.02
N LYS A 723 -22.37 -1.36 42.99
CA LYS A 723 -23.16 -1.69 41.78
C LYS A 723 -22.26 -1.78 40.56
N ARG A 724 -22.62 -2.57 39.54
CA ARG A 724 -21.86 -2.62 38.28
C ARG A 724 -22.46 -1.68 37.25
N HIS A 725 -21.71 -0.65 36.90
CA HIS A 725 -22.12 0.35 35.92
C HIS A 725 -21.22 0.30 34.69
N ALA A 726 -21.81 0.65 33.56
CA ALA A 726 -21.10 0.94 32.32
C ALA A 726 -20.30 2.25 32.46
N PHE A 727 -19.08 2.26 31.93
CA PHE A 727 -18.23 3.45 31.94
C PHE A 727 -17.77 3.86 30.53
N LEU A 728 -17.43 5.13 30.40
CA LEU A 728 -16.58 5.67 29.33
C LEU A 728 -15.35 6.33 29.95
N LEU A 729 -14.16 5.85 29.59
CA LEU A 729 -12.89 6.50 29.88
C LEU A 729 -12.55 7.46 28.75
N THR A 730 -12.18 8.70 29.09
CA THR A 730 -11.66 9.67 28.14
C THR A 730 -10.24 10.10 28.56
N PRO A 731 -9.24 10.05 27.66
CA PRO A 731 -7.88 10.46 27.96
C PRO A 731 -7.79 11.98 28.18
N MET A 732 -6.92 12.40 29.10
CA MET A 732 -6.70 13.80 29.53
C MET A 732 -5.27 14.31 29.29
#